data_AF-A0A6N4ALT2-F1
#
_entry.id   AF-A0A6N4ALT2-F1
#
_cell.length_a   1.000
_cell.length_b   1.000
_cell.length_c   1.000
_cell.angle_alpha   90.00
_cell.angle_beta   90.00
_cell.angle_gamma   90.00
#
_symmetry.space_group_name_H-M   'P 1'
#
loop_
_entity.id
_entity.type
_entity.pdbx_description
1 polymer ?
#
loop_
_entity_poly.entity_id
_entity_poly.type
_entity_poly.pdbx_seq_one_letter_code
_entity_poly.pdbx_strand_id
1 'polypeptide(L)'
;MYKSEKLYYRKAFFMAMIMGAILFLPFVLIDGGYFIYYGDYNAQQIPFYTLCNQAIKNGSFMWSWQTDLGANFIGSYSFYTLGSPFFWLSMPFPAEFAKYLMAPLLVLKISCCSLFAFAYIRRFVRKPQSALIGGLLYAFSGFSMYNVFFNHFHEAMVVFPLMLIALEETVVNKRRVFFALTVALNAFVNYFFFIGECIFLVIYFLCRLTDPKFKITVKTFLVLAFESVIGVALAGAMFVPAILTCIDTPRSSNTLNGWNLVFHNPAQRYGLIFQSLFFPADIPARQNFFPDSSARWASVSAYLPLFSMAGVISFIKYKKKHWAKWLMPICLLFALIPVLNSSFVLFNNNYYTRWFYMPILVACFMTAYALENSEIDMKYGLKWCGFAVVLISMVGILPSEVSKDIVDIGTGDTTTTKVTELFQLPNEKLPFWISVVLAITAIIVCYILVRNKAKIRTNKFLQKAYCFTMVACLCFSYYTLIYGRAIGPKVGDYNNIVNATIELDDDSFYRVETYGVTNNANMLWGMYGFRSFHSILPGSAFEYYSGMGFSRSVNTDPDGSYYAMRSVNSTKYLVIQSYKLEYSDTKTLLENLKNFEKIDEQDGFTIFKNKAYIPIGYSNSYYISDDEYEKIAKSNRDNMLARAVVLTDEQIEKYSDILPELEPDRYSDFNYYTFEKDAQELAKTAVDTFTPTANGFKATSSFTEDRFVTFTVPWESGWSATINGEKAEIEKVNCGVMGIKVPAGECNIEFNYVTPGLKAGVVCTVGAAFIIVIYYIVLKKVFRYKPNPNVHLYEQQQLDTVINHNAYIRTIEKTVDEQLESSELSKGDNGSDESNENADISDDDTAE
;
A
#
# COMPACT_ATOMS: atom_id res chain seq x y z
N MET A 1 -6.63 -15.35 30.05
CA MET A 1 -7.70 -14.57 29.40
C MET A 1 -9.02 -15.30 29.60
N TYR A 2 -10.01 -14.67 30.22
CA TYR A 2 -11.29 -15.30 30.58
C TYR A 2 -12.10 -15.77 29.36
N LYS A 3 -13.00 -16.75 29.54
CA LYS A 3 -13.97 -17.15 28.48
C LYS A 3 -14.81 -15.95 28.00
N SER A 4 -15.27 -15.12 28.93
CA SER A 4 -16.03 -13.90 28.64
C SER A 4 -15.21 -12.86 27.88
N GLU A 5 -13.91 -12.76 28.15
CA GLU A 5 -13.01 -11.83 27.45
C GLU A 5 -12.65 -12.34 26.05
N LYS A 6 -12.34 -13.64 25.90
CA LYS A 6 -12.16 -14.30 24.60
C LYS A 6 -13.35 -14.07 23.66
N LEU A 7 -14.57 -14.03 24.20
CA LEU A 7 -15.78 -13.72 23.43
C LEU A 7 -15.70 -12.32 22.80
N TYR A 8 -15.19 -11.30 23.50
CA TYR A 8 -15.12 -9.94 22.94
C TYR A 8 -14.03 -9.78 21.89
N TYR A 9 -12.90 -10.49 22.01
CA TYR A 9 -11.90 -10.55 20.93
C TYR A 9 -12.51 -11.19 19.68
N ARG A 10 -13.23 -12.32 19.84
CA ARG A 10 -13.97 -12.94 18.72
C ARG A 10 -15.01 -11.99 18.14
N LYS A 11 -15.76 -11.26 18.98
CA LYS A 11 -16.73 -10.25 18.52
C LYS A 11 -16.05 -9.15 17.73
N ALA A 12 -14.93 -8.60 18.19
CA ALA A 12 -14.21 -7.54 17.47
C ALA A 12 -13.85 -7.97 16.04
N PHE A 13 -13.37 -9.20 15.88
CA PHE A 13 -13.02 -9.76 14.58
C PHE A 13 -14.25 -10.09 13.72
N PHE A 14 -15.10 -11.03 14.17
CA PHE A 14 -16.19 -11.56 13.35
C PHE A 14 -17.26 -10.53 13.03
N MET A 15 -17.43 -9.54 13.90
CA MET A 15 -18.38 -8.49 13.64
C MET A 15 -17.91 -7.54 12.54
N ALA A 16 -16.64 -7.12 12.59
CA ALA A 16 -16.05 -6.33 11.53
C ALA A 16 -16.04 -7.12 10.22
N MET A 17 -15.85 -8.45 10.28
CA MET A 17 -15.97 -9.34 9.13
C MET A 17 -17.37 -9.34 8.52
N ILE A 18 -18.42 -9.49 9.33
CA ILE A 18 -19.81 -9.44 8.87
C ILE A 18 -20.14 -8.05 8.30
N MET A 19 -19.75 -6.98 8.98
CA MET A 19 -19.95 -5.61 8.49
C MET A 19 -19.21 -5.36 7.18
N GLY A 20 -17.98 -5.83 7.05
CA GLY A 20 -17.20 -5.76 5.81
C GLY A 20 -17.87 -6.55 4.69
N ALA A 21 -18.33 -7.77 4.96
CA ALA A 21 -19.06 -8.56 3.98
C ALA A 21 -20.34 -7.85 3.51
N ILE A 22 -21.15 -7.31 4.43
CA ILE A 22 -22.33 -6.49 4.11
C ILE A 22 -21.93 -5.30 3.22
N LEU A 23 -20.84 -4.62 3.57
CA LEU A 23 -20.36 -3.43 2.87
C LEU A 23 -19.91 -3.74 1.43
N PHE A 24 -19.09 -4.78 1.21
CA PHE A 24 -18.48 -5.05 -0.10
C PHE A 24 -19.29 -5.99 -1.00
N LEU A 25 -20.10 -6.90 -0.43
CA LEU A 25 -20.83 -7.91 -1.20
C LEU A 25 -21.73 -7.32 -2.31
N PRO A 26 -22.50 -6.23 -2.10
CA PRO A 26 -23.31 -5.66 -3.18
C PRO A 26 -22.49 -5.26 -4.40
N PHE A 27 -21.33 -4.64 -4.19
CA PHE A 27 -20.44 -4.23 -5.27
C PHE A 27 -19.83 -5.43 -5.98
N VAL A 28 -19.42 -6.45 -5.22
CA VAL A 28 -18.92 -7.73 -5.77
C VAL A 28 -19.95 -8.40 -6.67
N LEU A 29 -21.23 -8.41 -6.25
CA LEU A 29 -22.31 -9.00 -7.04
C LEU A 29 -22.62 -8.21 -8.31
N ILE A 30 -22.66 -6.87 -8.21
CA ILE A 30 -22.92 -5.99 -9.36
C ILE A 30 -21.84 -6.13 -10.44
N ASP A 31 -20.60 -6.31 -10.03
CA ASP A 31 -19.43 -6.39 -10.92
C ASP A 31 -19.10 -7.83 -11.34
N GLY A 32 -20.03 -8.78 -11.19
CA GLY A 32 -19.88 -10.14 -11.70
C GLY A 32 -18.86 -11.00 -10.94
N GLY A 33 -18.67 -10.73 -9.65
CA GLY A 33 -17.76 -11.48 -8.77
C GLY A 33 -16.46 -10.74 -8.43
N TYR A 34 -16.19 -9.59 -9.04
CA TYR A 34 -15.04 -8.74 -8.74
C TYR A 34 -15.43 -7.58 -7.85
N PHE A 35 -14.55 -7.12 -6.96
CA PHE A 35 -14.71 -5.78 -6.41
C PHE A 35 -13.94 -4.79 -7.28
N ILE A 36 -14.67 -3.96 -8.02
CA ILE A 36 -14.10 -2.90 -8.85
C ILE A 36 -14.39 -1.56 -8.19
N TYR A 37 -13.40 -0.68 -8.18
CA TYR A 37 -13.52 0.66 -7.59
C TYR A 37 -13.14 1.72 -8.62
N TYR A 38 -12.04 2.46 -8.42
CA TYR A 38 -11.53 3.42 -9.41
C TYR A 38 -10.04 3.73 -9.17
N GLY A 39 -9.40 4.40 -10.14
CA GLY A 39 -8.00 4.84 -10.08
C GLY A 39 -7.02 3.73 -9.69
N ASP A 40 -6.12 3.99 -8.75
CA ASP A 40 -5.01 3.10 -8.37
C ASP A 40 -5.48 1.72 -7.87
N TYR A 41 -6.71 1.61 -7.34
CA TYR A 41 -7.24 0.29 -6.97
C TYR A 41 -7.31 -0.64 -8.19
N ASN A 42 -7.95 -0.15 -9.25
CA ASN A 42 -8.16 -0.91 -10.48
C ASN A 42 -6.88 -0.99 -11.32
N ALA A 43 -6.08 0.09 -11.31
CA ALA A 43 -4.91 0.24 -12.16
C ALA A 43 -3.62 -0.37 -11.58
N GLN A 44 -3.54 -0.57 -10.27
CA GLN A 44 -2.34 -1.11 -9.61
C GLN A 44 -2.68 -2.32 -8.75
N GLN A 45 -3.66 -2.23 -7.85
CA GLN A 45 -3.84 -3.29 -6.85
C GLN A 45 -4.25 -4.63 -7.47
N ILE A 46 -5.21 -4.62 -8.41
CA ILE A 46 -5.63 -5.84 -9.10
C ILE A 46 -4.52 -6.40 -10.00
N PRO A 47 -3.91 -5.63 -10.94
CA PRO A 47 -2.84 -6.14 -11.79
C PRO A 47 -1.62 -6.63 -11.01
N PHE A 48 -1.21 -5.93 -9.95
CA PHE A 48 -0.02 -6.31 -9.17
C PHE A 48 -0.25 -7.60 -8.39
N TYR A 49 -1.44 -7.84 -7.85
CA TYR A 49 -1.76 -9.10 -7.19
C TYR A 49 -1.69 -10.28 -8.17
N THR A 50 -2.25 -10.12 -9.37
CA THR A 50 -2.19 -11.14 -10.43
C THR A 50 -0.74 -11.40 -10.87
N LEU A 51 -0.01 -10.34 -11.25
CA LEU A 51 1.38 -10.40 -11.67
C LEU A 51 2.28 -11.05 -10.63
N CYS A 52 2.23 -10.59 -9.37
CA CYS A 52 3.09 -11.13 -8.31
C CYS A 52 2.77 -12.60 -8.02
N ASN A 53 1.50 -13.00 -8.08
CA ASN A 53 1.09 -14.39 -7.87
C ASN A 53 1.62 -15.30 -9.01
N GLN A 54 1.49 -14.86 -10.26
CA GLN A 54 2.06 -15.56 -11.43
C GLN A 54 3.59 -15.64 -11.34
N ALA A 55 4.26 -14.52 -11.08
CA ALA A 55 5.72 -14.45 -11.00
C ALA A 55 6.29 -15.41 -9.94
N ILE A 56 5.70 -15.44 -8.74
CA ILE A 56 6.12 -16.36 -7.66
C ILE A 56 5.94 -17.82 -8.06
N LYS A 57 4.82 -18.18 -8.70
CA LYS A 57 4.56 -19.56 -9.12
C LYS A 57 5.43 -20.03 -10.27
N ASN A 58 5.79 -19.11 -11.16
CA ASN A 58 6.63 -19.40 -12.32
C ASN A 58 8.13 -19.34 -11.98
N GLY A 59 8.49 -18.99 -10.75
CA GLY A 59 9.88 -18.90 -10.31
C GLY A 59 10.59 -17.60 -10.66
N SER A 60 9.87 -16.59 -11.17
CA SER A 60 10.40 -15.29 -11.57
C SER A 60 10.52 -14.35 -10.37
N PHE A 61 11.52 -14.61 -9.52
CA PHE A 61 11.67 -13.93 -8.22
C PHE A 61 12.56 -12.69 -8.25
N MET A 62 13.36 -12.50 -9.30
CA MET A 62 14.37 -11.44 -9.32
C MET A 62 14.00 -10.30 -10.27
N TRP A 63 13.55 -10.61 -11.49
CA TRP A 63 13.26 -9.61 -12.52
C TRP A 63 11.84 -9.79 -13.10
N SER A 64 11.12 -8.68 -13.28
CA SER A 64 9.81 -8.65 -13.91
C SER A 64 9.91 -8.05 -15.31
N TRP A 65 9.66 -8.87 -16.33
CA TRP A 65 9.58 -8.46 -17.73
C TRP A 65 8.25 -7.82 -18.12
N GLN A 66 7.22 -8.01 -17.29
CA GLN A 66 5.86 -7.50 -17.54
C GLN A 66 5.66 -6.06 -17.00
N THR A 67 6.71 -5.47 -16.43
CA THR A 67 6.68 -4.15 -15.79
C THR A 67 7.59 -3.18 -16.52
N ASP A 68 7.00 -2.28 -17.32
CA ASP A 68 7.76 -1.24 -18.05
C ASP A 68 8.86 -1.89 -18.94
N LEU A 69 10.03 -1.27 -19.10
CA LEU A 69 11.17 -1.89 -19.81
C LEU A 69 11.77 -3.10 -19.07
N GLY A 70 11.30 -3.36 -17.85
CA GLY A 70 11.76 -4.38 -16.92
C GLY A 70 12.01 -3.77 -15.55
N ALA A 71 11.74 -4.52 -14.48
CA ALA A 71 11.89 -4.04 -13.11
C ALA A 71 12.41 -5.10 -12.14
N ASN A 72 13.22 -4.65 -11.17
CA ASN A 72 13.58 -5.42 -9.98
C ASN A 72 12.33 -5.87 -9.22
N PHE A 73 12.00 -7.17 -9.26
CA PHE A 73 10.74 -7.67 -8.73
C PHE A 73 10.61 -7.41 -7.22
N ILE A 74 11.63 -7.76 -6.44
CA ILE A 74 11.59 -7.57 -4.98
C ILE A 74 11.57 -6.08 -4.62
N GLY A 75 12.46 -5.29 -5.22
CA GLY A 75 12.56 -3.85 -4.94
C GLY A 75 11.25 -3.12 -5.26
N SER A 76 10.71 -3.34 -6.46
CA SER A 76 9.51 -2.64 -6.96
C SER A 76 8.22 -3.08 -6.26
N TYR A 77 8.05 -4.37 -5.94
CA TYR A 77 6.80 -4.88 -5.36
C TYR A 77 6.77 -4.98 -3.83
N SER A 78 7.90 -4.74 -3.15
CA SER A 78 7.99 -4.71 -1.66
C SER A 78 7.07 -3.66 -1.03
N PHE A 79 6.89 -2.51 -1.69
CA PHE A 79 5.98 -1.45 -1.24
C PHE A 79 4.49 -1.84 -1.34
N TYR A 80 4.15 -2.79 -2.22
CA TYR A 80 2.77 -3.09 -2.58
C TYR A 80 2.26 -4.44 -2.03
N THR A 81 2.94 -5.54 -2.35
CA THR A 81 2.38 -6.90 -2.22
C THR A 81 3.26 -7.85 -1.42
N LEU A 82 4.58 -7.88 -1.67
CA LEU A 82 5.44 -8.98 -1.20
C LEU A 82 5.55 -9.07 0.33
N GLY A 83 5.48 -7.94 1.02
CA GLY A 83 5.47 -7.87 2.49
C GLY A 83 4.12 -8.22 3.13
N SER A 84 3.02 -8.23 2.35
CA SER A 84 1.66 -8.39 2.89
C SER A 84 1.36 -9.84 3.28
N PRO A 85 1.03 -10.14 4.55
CA PRO A 85 0.60 -11.48 4.94
C PRO A 85 -0.71 -11.89 4.26
N PHE A 86 -1.54 -10.94 3.81
CA PHE A 86 -2.81 -11.21 3.13
C PHE A 86 -2.60 -11.52 1.65
N PHE A 87 -1.59 -10.94 1.00
CA PHE A 87 -1.19 -11.36 -0.34
C PHE A 87 -0.80 -12.84 -0.36
N TRP A 88 -0.04 -13.30 0.63
CA TRP A 88 0.38 -14.71 0.72
C TRP A 88 -0.79 -15.68 0.90
N LEU A 89 -1.92 -15.25 1.46
CA LEU A 89 -3.15 -16.05 1.52
C LEU A 89 -3.78 -16.31 0.15
N SER A 90 -3.37 -15.57 -0.90
CA SER A 90 -3.80 -15.83 -2.28
C SER A 90 -2.99 -16.93 -2.97
N MET A 91 -1.81 -17.30 -2.46
CA MET A 91 -0.93 -18.28 -3.11
C MET A 91 -1.54 -19.68 -3.32
N PRO A 92 -2.35 -20.22 -2.38
CA PRO A 92 -3.00 -21.52 -2.57
C PRO A 92 -4.00 -21.58 -3.73
N PHE A 93 -4.49 -20.44 -4.23
CA PHE A 93 -5.47 -20.35 -5.31
C PHE A 93 -4.77 -20.11 -6.64
N PRO A 94 -5.32 -20.53 -7.81
CA PRO A 94 -4.79 -20.16 -9.14
C PRO A 94 -4.56 -18.65 -9.27
N ALA A 95 -3.58 -18.22 -10.08
CA ALA A 95 -3.23 -16.80 -10.14
C ALA A 95 -4.38 -15.93 -10.67
N GLU A 96 -5.19 -16.46 -11.58
CA GLU A 96 -6.42 -15.85 -12.07
C GLU A 96 -7.46 -15.60 -10.97
N PHE A 97 -7.39 -16.31 -9.83
CA PHE A 97 -8.29 -16.10 -8.71
C PHE A 97 -7.96 -14.83 -7.92
N ALA A 98 -6.76 -14.25 -8.09
CA ALA A 98 -6.31 -13.09 -7.34
C ALA A 98 -7.29 -11.92 -7.37
N LYS A 99 -7.89 -11.63 -8.55
CA LYS A 99 -8.92 -10.61 -8.75
C LYS A 99 -10.21 -10.84 -7.92
N TYR A 100 -10.63 -12.09 -7.73
CA TYR A 100 -11.81 -12.42 -6.90
C TYR A 100 -11.51 -12.35 -5.41
N LEU A 101 -10.26 -12.57 -5.02
CA LEU A 101 -9.83 -12.56 -3.61
C LEU A 101 -9.66 -11.14 -3.05
N MET A 102 -9.65 -10.11 -3.89
CA MET A 102 -9.42 -8.72 -3.48
C MET A 102 -10.39 -8.24 -2.39
N ALA A 103 -11.70 -8.43 -2.57
CA ALA A 103 -12.70 -8.05 -1.56
C ALA A 103 -12.63 -8.92 -0.29
N PRO A 104 -12.63 -10.26 -0.36
CA PRO A 104 -12.48 -11.13 0.81
C PRO A 104 -11.24 -10.82 1.65
N LEU A 105 -10.09 -10.56 1.01
CA LEU A 105 -8.85 -10.19 1.70
C LEU A 105 -8.98 -8.82 2.36
N LEU A 106 -9.61 -7.84 1.71
CA LEU A 106 -9.86 -6.52 2.32
C LEU A 106 -10.79 -6.60 3.54
N VAL A 107 -11.84 -7.43 3.48
CA VAL A 107 -12.71 -7.73 4.64
C VAL A 107 -11.91 -8.35 5.78
N LEU A 108 -10.99 -9.27 5.47
CA LEU A 108 -10.10 -9.87 6.45
C LEU A 108 -9.17 -8.82 7.08
N LYS A 109 -8.59 -7.90 6.29
CA LYS A 109 -7.78 -6.78 6.79
C LYS A 109 -8.57 -5.91 7.76
N ILE A 110 -9.78 -5.48 7.38
CA ILE A 110 -10.67 -4.67 8.25
C ILE A 110 -11.00 -5.41 9.55
N SER A 111 -11.19 -6.73 9.48
CA SER A 111 -11.45 -7.59 10.65
C SER A 111 -10.26 -7.62 11.61
N CYS A 112 -9.04 -7.77 11.07
CA CYS A 112 -7.81 -7.71 11.85
C CYS A 112 -7.55 -6.31 12.44
N CYS A 113 -7.80 -5.23 11.69
CA CYS A 113 -7.76 -3.86 12.20
C CYS A 113 -8.63 -3.70 13.45
N SER A 114 -9.88 -4.16 13.39
CA SER A 114 -10.82 -4.10 14.52
C SER A 114 -10.30 -4.89 15.72
N LEU A 115 -9.81 -6.11 15.49
CA LEU A 115 -9.28 -7.00 16.54
C LEU A 115 -8.06 -6.39 17.24
N PHE A 116 -7.08 -5.89 16.49
CA PHE A 116 -5.83 -5.41 17.05
C PHE A 116 -5.99 -4.02 17.70
N ALA A 117 -6.83 -3.15 17.12
CA ALA A 117 -7.22 -1.91 17.79
C ALA A 117 -8.02 -2.17 19.06
N PHE A 118 -8.96 -3.12 19.04
CA PHE A 118 -9.65 -3.57 20.24
C PHE A 118 -8.66 -4.00 21.32
N ALA A 119 -7.69 -4.85 20.97
CA ALA A 119 -6.68 -5.33 21.90
C ALA A 119 -5.86 -4.18 22.50
N TYR A 120 -5.46 -3.19 21.68
CA TYR A 120 -4.74 -2.01 22.16
C TYR A 120 -5.60 -1.18 23.11
N ILE A 121 -6.81 -0.80 22.71
CA ILE A 121 -7.72 0.05 23.49
C ILE A 121 -8.11 -0.61 24.80
N ARG A 122 -8.27 -1.94 24.81
CA ARG A 122 -8.64 -2.72 25.99
C ARG A 122 -7.67 -2.58 27.16
N ARG A 123 -6.42 -2.16 26.91
CA ARG A 123 -5.41 -1.85 27.95
C ARG A 123 -5.73 -0.59 28.76
N PHE A 124 -6.58 0.28 28.22
CA PHE A 124 -6.85 1.60 28.77
C PHE A 124 -8.32 1.85 29.11
N VAL A 125 -9.23 0.91 28.82
CA VAL A 125 -10.66 0.97 29.20
C VAL A 125 -11.11 -0.29 29.95
N ARG A 126 -11.99 -0.16 30.96
CA ARG A 126 -12.39 -1.28 31.85
C ARG A 126 -13.37 -2.22 31.19
N LYS A 127 -14.31 -1.68 30.41
CA LYS A 127 -15.37 -2.47 29.78
C LYS A 127 -14.95 -2.90 28.38
N PRO A 128 -15.03 -4.19 28.05
CA PRO A 128 -14.70 -4.65 26.70
C PRO A 128 -15.67 -4.11 25.64
N GLN A 129 -16.91 -3.76 26.01
CA GLN A 129 -17.86 -3.11 25.09
C GLN A 129 -17.35 -1.77 24.57
N SER A 130 -16.70 -0.96 25.43
CA SER A 130 -16.11 0.33 25.03
C SER A 130 -14.94 0.11 24.06
N ALA A 131 -14.08 -0.87 24.36
CA ALA A 131 -12.98 -1.25 23.47
C ALA A 131 -13.50 -1.75 22.12
N LEU A 132 -14.63 -2.48 22.10
CA LEU A 132 -15.26 -2.97 20.87
C LEU A 132 -15.75 -1.81 19.98
N ILE A 133 -16.36 -0.78 20.58
CA ILE A 133 -16.71 0.45 19.86
C ILE A 133 -15.46 1.08 19.25
N GLY A 134 -14.38 1.22 20.03
CA GLY A 134 -13.12 1.77 19.54
C GLY A 134 -12.47 0.96 18.42
N GLY A 135 -12.52 -0.38 18.49
CA GLY A 135 -12.03 -1.27 17.43
C GLY A 135 -12.79 -1.11 16.12
N LEU A 136 -14.13 -1.07 16.19
CA LEU A 136 -14.97 -0.82 15.00
C LEU A 136 -14.75 0.58 14.42
N LEU A 137 -14.64 1.60 15.26
CA LEU A 137 -14.33 2.97 14.81
C LEU A 137 -12.99 3.06 14.10
N TYR A 138 -11.99 2.31 14.56
CA TYR A 138 -10.71 2.24 13.90
C TYR A 138 -10.84 1.61 12.51
N ALA A 139 -11.40 0.39 12.46
CA ALA A 139 -11.54 -0.41 11.25
C ALA A 139 -12.41 0.23 10.16
N PHE A 140 -13.37 1.07 10.54
CA PHE A 140 -14.25 1.80 9.62
C PHE A 140 -14.04 3.33 9.69
N SER A 141 -12.87 3.77 10.14
CA SER A 141 -12.51 5.19 10.17
C SER A 141 -12.46 5.77 8.75
N GLY A 142 -12.57 7.10 8.65
CA GLY A 142 -12.44 7.80 7.38
C GLY A 142 -11.12 7.50 6.65
N PHE A 143 -10.02 7.29 7.39
CA PHE A 143 -8.75 6.86 6.82
C PHE A 143 -8.83 5.48 6.18
N SER A 144 -9.43 4.48 6.86
CA SER A 144 -9.58 3.15 6.29
C SER A 144 -10.40 3.19 5.01
N MET A 145 -11.56 3.87 5.03
CA MET A 145 -12.45 3.93 3.88
C MET A 145 -11.85 4.71 2.70
N TYR A 146 -11.16 5.84 2.97
CA TYR A 146 -10.40 6.57 1.95
C TYR A 146 -9.38 5.67 1.24
N ASN A 147 -8.65 4.88 2.02
CA ASN A 147 -7.57 4.04 1.52
C ASN A 147 -8.04 2.67 1.03
N VAL A 148 -9.34 2.44 0.84
CA VAL A 148 -9.80 1.32 0.00
C VAL A 148 -9.16 1.46 -1.39
N PHE A 149 -9.01 2.69 -1.87
CA PHE A 149 -8.25 3.04 -3.08
C PHE A 149 -6.79 2.54 -3.04
N PHE A 150 -6.13 2.60 -1.89
CA PHE A 150 -4.76 2.13 -1.65
C PHE A 150 -4.76 0.86 -0.79
N ASN A 151 -5.20 -0.27 -1.37
CA ASN A 151 -5.42 -1.54 -0.66
C ASN A 151 -4.27 -1.96 0.28
N HIS A 152 -3.01 -1.74 -0.10
CA HIS A 152 -1.83 -2.08 0.69
C HIS A 152 -1.60 -1.16 1.92
N PHE A 153 -2.22 0.01 2.01
CA PHE A 153 -2.11 0.87 3.20
C PHE A 153 -2.83 0.28 4.42
N HIS A 154 -3.84 -0.57 4.18
CA HIS A 154 -4.52 -1.30 5.26
C HIS A 154 -3.56 -2.24 5.99
N GLU A 155 -2.47 -2.68 5.36
CA GLU A 155 -1.48 -3.55 5.99
C GLU A 155 -0.84 -2.87 7.20
N ALA A 156 -0.32 -1.65 7.02
CA ALA A 156 0.25 -0.84 8.09
C ALA A 156 -0.78 -0.59 9.21
N MET A 157 -2.02 -0.29 8.83
CA MET A 157 -3.11 -0.09 9.78
C MET A 157 -3.43 -1.35 10.61
N VAL A 158 -3.32 -2.54 10.02
CA VAL A 158 -3.49 -3.81 10.73
C VAL A 158 -2.36 -4.01 11.75
N VAL A 159 -1.09 -3.89 11.33
CA VAL A 159 0.05 -4.32 12.16
C VAL A 159 0.50 -3.29 13.19
N PHE A 160 0.23 -2.01 12.98
CA PHE A 160 0.65 -0.94 13.87
C PHE A 160 0.12 -1.04 15.32
N PRO A 161 -1.18 -1.34 15.58
CA PRO A 161 -1.65 -1.56 16.94
C PRO A 161 -0.86 -2.64 17.71
N LEU A 162 -0.36 -3.68 17.02
CA LEU A 162 0.47 -4.72 17.64
C LEU A 162 1.81 -4.17 18.12
N MET A 163 2.41 -3.24 17.38
CA MET A 163 3.67 -2.61 17.76
C MET A 163 3.51 -1.71 19.00
N LEU A 164 2.44 -0.91 19.07
CA LEU A 164 2.12 -0.16 20.29
C LEU A 164 1.86 -1.10 21.47
N ILE A 165 1.12 -2.20 21.25
CA ILE A 165 0.91 -3.22 22.27
C ILE A 165 2.25 -3.78 22.76
N ALA A 166 3.17 -4.14 21.86
CA ALA A 166 4.44 -4.71 22.23
C ALA A 166 5.34 -3.73 23.01
N LEU A 167 5.30 -2.44 22.66
CA LEU A 167 5.95 -1.38 23.44
C LEU A 167 5.39 -1.33 24.87
N GLU A 168 4.05 -1.30 25.00
CA GLU A 168 3.36 -1.31 26.30
C GLU A 168 3.72 -2.54 27.13
N GLU A 169 3.69 -3.73 26.50
CA GLU A 169 4.04 -4.98 27.15
C GLU A 169 5.51 -5.01 27.61
N THR A 170 6.42 -4.42 26.83
CA THR A 170 7.84 -4.38 27.15
C THR A 170 8.16 -3.41 28.28
N VAL A 171 7.46 -2.28 28.33
CA VAL A 171 7.68 -1.27 29.38
C VAL A 171 6.95 -1.62 30.66
N VAL A 172 5.67 -1.95 30.59
CA VAL A 172 4.80 -2.12 31.77
C VAL A 172 4.92 -3.54 32.32
N ASN A 173 4.75 -4.55 31.47
CA ASN A 173 4.75 -5.96 31.89
C ASN A 173 6.12 -6.62 31.77
N LYS A 174 7.12 -5.88 31.28
CA LYS A 174 8.49 -6.35 31.07
C LYS A 174 8.55 -7.59 30.19
N ARG A 175 7.62 -7.77 29.25
CA ARG A 175 7.71 -8.84 28.23
C ARG A 175 8.85 -8.51 27.27
N ARG A 176 9.54 -9.54 26.78
CA ARG A 176 10.72 -9.41 25.91
C ARG A 176 10.43 -10.09 24.58
N VAL A 177 11.25 -9.83 23.57
CA VAL A 177 11.21 -10.42 22.21
C VAL A 177 10.05 -9.92 21.36
N PHE A 178 8.86 -9.76 21.92
CA PHE A 178 7.67 -9.36 21.17
C PHE A 178 7.82 -8.00 20.49
N PHE A 179 8.56 -7.05 21.09
CA PHE A 179 8.75 -5.75 20.47
C PHE A 179 9.60 -5.86 19.21
N ALA A 180 10.71 -6.60 19.26
CA ALA A 180 11.52 -6.90 18.08
C ALA A 180 10.70 -7.58 16.96
N LEU A 181 9.86 -8.55 17.30
CA LEU A 181 9.02 -9.24 16.31
C LEU A 181 7.99 -8.30 15.67
N THR A 182 7.39 -7.39 16.44
CA THR A 182 6.44 -6.42 15.86
C THR A 182 7.13 -5.33 15.06
N VAL A 183 8.34 -4.90 15.44
CA VAL A 183 9.17 -3.99 14.64
C VAL A 183 9.52 -4.65 13.31
N ALA A 184 9.95 -5.91 13.34
CA ALA A 184 10.22 -6.70 12.14
C ALA A 184 8.97 -6.81 11.25
N LEU A 185 7.81 -7.13 11.84
CA LEU A 185 6.56 -7.24 11.12
C LEU A 185 6.18 -5.94 10.40
N ASN A 186 6.27 -4.79 11.07
CA ASN A 186 5.91 -3.50 10.45
C ASN A 186 6.91 -3.12 9.35
N ALA A 187 8.21 -3.28 9.59
CA ALA A 187 9.26 -3.02 8.60
C ALA A 187 9.18 -3.93 7.38
N PHE A 188 8.85 -5.21 7.59
CA PHE A 188 8.71 -6.21 6.53
C PHE A 188 7.46 -5.97 5.68
N VAL A 189 6.34 -5.62 6.33
CA VAL A 189 5.06 -5.39 5.66
C VAL A 189 5.11 -4.18 4.74
N ASN A 190 5.64 -3.05 5.24
CA ASN A 190 5.78 -1.86 4.41
C ASN A 190 6.83 -0.88 4.98
N TYR A 191 7.97 -0.79 4.32
CA TYR A 191 9.07 0.07 4.74
C TYR A 191 8.70 1.57 4.77
N PHE A 192 7.84 2.03 3.85
CA PHE A 192 7.43 3.44 3.75
C PHE A 192 6.60 3.87 4.96
N PHE A 193 5.64 3.03 5.39
CA PHE A 193 4.85 3.31 6.58
C PHE A 193 5.67 3.16 7.86
N PHE A 194 6.55 2.15 7.92
CA PHE A 194 7.38 1.88 9.09
C PHE A 194 8.25 3.08 9.52
N ILE A 195 8.75 3.88 8.56
CA ILE A 195 9.48 5.12 8.85
C ILE A 195 8.60 6.09 9.64
N GLY A 196 7.37 6.35 9.17
CA GLY A 196 6.42 7.21 9.85
C GLY A 196 6.01 6.68 11.23
N GLU A 197 5.89 5.36 11.35
CA GLU A 197 5.58 4.72 12.64
C GLU A 197 6.68 4.89 13.67
N CYS A 198 7.95 4.89 13.24
CA CYS A 198 9.08 5.17 14.12
C CYS A 198 8.99 6.60 14.69
N ILE A 199 8.64 7.60 13.88
CA ILE A 199 8.39 8.98 14.34
C ILE A 199 7.23 9.03 15.33
N PHE A 200 6.10 8.39 15.01
CA PHE A 200 4.95 8.35 15.92
C PHE A 200 5.27 7.63 17.23
N LEU A 201 6.02 6.53 17.19
CA LEU A 201 6.44 5.77 18.37
C LEU A 201 7.24 6.64 19.34
N VAL A 202 8.12 7.50 18.83
CA VAL A 202 8.86 8.47 19.66
C VAL A 202 7.89 9.46 20.33
N ILE A 203 6.97 10.05 19.55
CA ILE A 203 5.96 10.98 20.09
C ILE A 203 5.10 10.29 21.16
N TYR A 204 4.63 9.08 20.86
CA TYR A 204 3.85 8.25 21.77
C TYR A 204 4.62 7.95 23.05
N PHE A 205 5.86 7.48 22.94
CA PHE A 205 6.74 7.16 24.05
C PHE A 205 6.94 8.37 24.97
N LEU A 206 7.28 9.53 24.40
CA LEU A 206 7.47 10.77 25.17
C LEU A 206 6.19 11.18 25.92
N CYS A 207 5.02 11.06 25.29
CA CYS A 207 3.76 11.32 25.97
C CYS A 207 3.50 10.29 27.08
N ARG A 208 3.77 9.01 26.84
CA ARG A 208 3.56 7.92 27.82
C ARG A 208 4.44 8.05 29.07
N LEU A 209 5.63 8.63 28.97
CA LEU A 209 6.51 8.91 30.14
C LEU A 209 5.82 9.74 31.23
N THR A 210 4.78 10.50 30.89
CA THR A 210 4.00 11.28 31.86
C THR A 210 3.05 10.43 32.72
N ASP A 211 2.81 9.17 32.34
CA ASP A 211 2.01 8.24 33.12
C ASP A 211 2.86 7.57 34.21
N PRO A 212 2.47 7.68 35.50
CA PRO A 212 3.18 7.01 36.59
C PRO A 212 3.32 5.49 36.44
N LYS A 213 2.46 4.84 35.64
CA LYS A 213 2.52 3.39 35.38
C LYS A 213 3.53 3.01 34.28
N PHE A 214 4.00 3.96 33.47
CA PHE A 214 4.92 3.72 32.36
C PHE A 214 6.36 4.09 32.74
N LYS A 215 6.95 3.33 33.66
CA LYS A 215 8.29 3.61 34.19
C LYS A 215 9.40 2.99 33.34
N ILE A 216 10.28 3.84 32.81
CA ILE A 216 11.48 3.44 32.08
C ILE A 216 12.69 3.49 33.01
N THR A 217 13.46 2.41 32.99
CA THR A 217 14.81 2.34 33.57
C THR A 217 15.84 2.28 32.44
N VAL A 218 17.11 2.60 32.71
CA VAL A 218 18.20 2.46 31.73
C VAL A 218 18.21 1.07 31.09
N LYS A 219 18.05 0.02 31.90
CA LYS A 219 17.91 -1.37 31.41
C LYS A 219 16.73 -1.55 30.46
N THR A 220 15.56 -0.95 30.75
CA THR A 220 14.39 -1.06 29.86
C THR A 220 14.65 -0.33 28.55
N PHE A 221 15.28 0.85 28.59
CA PHE A 221 15.65 1.61 27.40
C PHE A 221 16.62 0.84 26.50
N LEU A 222 17.70 0.28 27.08
CA LEU A 222 18.67 -0.53 26.30
C LEU A 222 18.04 -1.76 25.67
N VAL A 223 17.07 -2.40 26.35
CA VAL A 223 16.34 -3.52 25.74
C VAL A 223 15.45 -3.06 24.60
N LEU A 224 14.75 -1.92 24.73
CA LEU A 224 13.97 -1.38 23.62
C LEU A 224 14.87 -1.05 22.43
N ALA A 225 16.02 -0.41 22.65
CA ALA A 225 16.98 -0.10 21.61
C ALA A 225 17.51 -1.38 20.92
N PHE A 226 17.92 -2.38 21.70
CA PHE A 226 18.35 -3.67 21.17
C PHE A 226 17.24 -4.37 20.36
N GLU A 227 16.03 -4.46 20.91
CA GLU A 227 14.90 -5.10 20.25
C GLU A 227 14.46 -4.33 18.99
N SER A 228 14.57 -3.00 18.95
CA SER A 228 14.36 -2.21 17.73
C SER A 228 15.38 -2.55 16.64
N VAL A 229 16.68 -2.59 16.96
CA VAL A 229 17.75 -2.90 15.98
C VAL A 229 17.60 -4.32 15.44
N ILE A 230 17.40 -5.30 16.33
CA ILE A 230 17.17 -6.69 15.92
C ILE A 230 15.88 -6.83 15.12
N GLY A 231 14.82 -6.09 15.47
CA GLY A 231 13.58 -6.08 14.71
C GLY A 231 13.77 -5.62 13.26
N VAL A 232 14.48 -4.51 13.04
CA VAL A 232 14.79 -4.04 11.68
C VAL A 232 15.68 -5.04 10.94
N ALA A 233 16.70 -5.60 11.61
CA ALA A 233 17.58 -6.60 11.02
C ALA A 233 16.83 -7.89 10.61
N LEU A 234 15.83 -8.32 11.40
CA LEU A 234 14.96 -9.45 11.06
C LEU A 234 14.18 -9.22 9.76
N ALA A 235 13.78 -7.98 9.47
CA ALA A 235 13.12 -7.62 8.21
C ALA A 235 14.10 -7.48 7.03
N GLY A 236 15.40 -7.65 7.23
CA GLY A 236 16.48 -7.33 6.29
C GLY A 236 16.30 -7.87 4.87
N ALA A 237 15.83 -9.10 4.71
CA ALA A 237 15.61 -9.73 3.40
C ALA A 237 14.64 -8.96 2.49
N MET A 238 13.66 -8.26 3.06
CA MET A 238 12.74 -7.38 2.32
C MET A 238 13.15 -5.91 2.44
N PHE A 239 13.53 -5.49 3.64
CA PHE A 239 13.79 -4.09 3.97
C PHE A 239 15.05 -3.53 3.27
N VAL A 240 16.14 -4.31 3.20
CA VAL A 240 17.40 -3.84 2.59
C VAL A 240 17.25 -3.59 1.08
N PRO A 241 16.76 -4.55 0.27
CA PRO A 241 16.48 -4.30 -1.14
C PRO A 241 15.56 -3.10 -1.38
N ALA A 242 14.46 -3.02 -0.63
CA ALA A 242 13.45 -1.98 -0.80
C ALA A 242 14.00 -0.57 -0.57
N ILE A 243 14.82 -0.38 0.48
CA ILE A 243 15.44 0.90 0.78
C ILE A 243 16.49 1.28 -0.27
N LEU A 244 17.28 0.32 -0.76
CA LEU A 244 18.25 0.59 -1.83
C LEU A 244 17.55 1.07 -3.11
N THR A 245 16.48 0.39 -3.55
CA THR A 245 15.68 0.83 -4.70
C THR A 245 15.03 2.19 -4.47
N CYS A 246 14.58 2.48 -3.25
CA CYS A 246 13.96 3.75 -2.91
C CYS A 246 14.96 4.92 -2.94
N ILE A 247 16.20 4.71 -2.52
CA ILE A 247 17.27 5.72 -2.56
C ILE A 247 17.67 6.03 -4.00
N ASP A 248 17.76 4.98 -4.83
CA ASP A 248 18.11 5.06 -6.26
C ASP A 248 17.07 5.82 -7.11
N THR A 249 15.82 5.88 -6.65
CA THR A 249 14.75 6.57 -7.38
C THR A 249 14.84 8.10 -7.24
N PRO A 250 14.73 8.90 -8.33
CA PRO A 250 14.81 10.38 -8.30
C PRO A 250 13.79 11.09 -7.39
N ARG A 251 12.78 10.40 -6.87
CA ARG A 251 11.75 10.96 -5.98
C ARG A 251 12.26 11.24 -4.57
N SER A 252 13.45 10.74 -4.20
CA SER A 252 14.08 10.93 -2.90
C SER A 252 14.76 12.32 -2.75
N SER A 253 15.03 13.04 -3.84
CA SER A 253 15.86 14.26 -3.84
C SER A 253 15.10 15.58 -3.64
N ASN A 254 13.75 15.57 -3.69
CA ASN A 254 12.94 16.78 -3.57
C ASN A 254 12.55 17.08 -2.11
N THR A 255 13.31 17.96 -1.46
CA THR A 255 13.08 18.43 -0.08
C THR A 255 12.34 19.76 -0.03
N LEU A 256 11.58 19.99 1.06
CA LEU A 256 10.98 21.30 1.36
C LEU A 256 12.06 22.38 1.54
N ASN A 257 11.78 23.61 1.11
CA ASN A 257 12.68 24.76 1.27
C ASN A 257 11.92 26.07 1.58
N GLY A 258 12.65 27.08 2.08
CA GLY A 258 12.12 28.42 2.34
C GLY A 258 10.87 28.44 3.25
N TRP A 259 9.90 29.30 2.90
CA TRP A 259 8.64 29.43 3.65
C TRP A 259 7.80 28.15 3.68
N ASN A 260 7.97 27.26 2.70
CA ASN A 260 7.24 25.99 2.63
C ASN A 260 7.67 25.00 3.73
N LEU A 261 8.74 25.28 4.49
CA LEU A 261 9.09 24.52 5.70
C LEU A 261 8.10 24.78 6.85
N VAL A 262 7.58 26.01 6.94
CA VAL A 262 6.80 26.49 8.09
C VAL A 262 5.32 26.65 7.75
N PHE A 263 5.00 27.09 6.52
CA PHE A 263 3.63 27.32 6.09
C PHE A 263 3.24 26.43 4.92
N HIS A 264 2.07 25.79 5.03
CA HIS A 264 1.47 25.10 3.90
C HIS A 264 1.15 26.09 2.78
N ASN A 265 1.67 25.80 1.60
CA ASN A 265 1.30 26.44 0.35
C ASN A 265 0.73 25.35 -0.58
N PRO A 266 -0.54 25.46 -1.01
CA PRO A 266 -1.48 26.57 -0.78
C PRO A 266 -2.15 26.55 0.61
N ALA A 267 -2.62 27.71 1.09
CA ALA A 267 -3.19 27.91 2.43
C ALA A 267 -4.49 27.11 2.68
N GLN A 268 -5.21 26.74 1.63
CA GLN A 268 -6.41 25.90 1.66
C GLN A 268 -6.16 24.55 2.35
N ARG A 269 -4.90 24.09 2.37
CA ARG A 269 -4.48 22.86 3.04
C ARG A 269 -4.74 22.88 4.56
N TYR A 270 -4.69 24.04 5.21
CA TYR A 270 -5.10 24.16 6.62
C TYR A 270 -6.58 23.82 6.79
N GLY A 271 -7.43 24.37 5.94
CA GLY A 271 -8.86 24.08 5.92
C GLY A 271 -9.14 22.59 5.73
N LEU A 272 -8.42 21.94 4.79
CA LEU A 272 -8.53 20.50 4.55
C LEU A 272 -8.14 19.65 5.78
N ILE A 273 -7.05 20.01 6.48
CA ILE A 273 -6.66 19.31 7.72
C ILE A 273 -7.79 19.38 8.75
N PHE A 274 -8.38 20.55 8.97
CA PHE A 274 -9.49 20.69 9.90
C PHE A 274 -10.74 19.94 9.44
N GLN A 275 -11.10 20.04 8.15
CA GLN A 275 -12.22 19.29 7.56
C GLN A 275 -12.11 17.79 7.82
N SER A 276 -10.90 17.24 7.69
CA SER A 276 -10.66 15.80 7.87
C SER A 276 -11.02 15.26 9.26
N LEU A 277 -11.10 16.13 10.28
CA LEU A 277 -11.46 15.77 11.66
C LEU A 277 -12.99 15.75 11.88
N PHE A 278 -13.73 16.55 11.10
CA PHE A 278 -15.14 16.85 11.36
C PHE A 278 -16.11 16.33 10.30
N PHE A 279 -15.61 15.95 9.12
CA PHE A 279 -16.42 15.48 8.00
C PHE A 279 -15.94 14.13 7.46
N PRO A 280 -16.83 13.36 6.83
CA PRO A 280 -16.43 12.23 5.98
C PRO A 280 -15.33 12.62 5.00
N ALA A 281 -14.48 11.66 4.66
CA ALA A 281 -13.38 11.90 3.74
C ALA A 281 -13.90 12.32 2.36
N ASP A 282 -13.29 13.36 1.79
CA ASP A 282 -13.32 13.52 0.34
C ASP A 282 -12.59 12.30 -0.27
N ILE A 283 -13.13 11.73 -1.35
CA ILE A 283 -12.53 10.55 -1.97
C ILE A 283 -11.22 10.93 -2.71
N PRO A 284 -10.24 10.01 -2.83
CA PRO A 284 -9.00 10.26 -3.57
C PRO A 284 -9.20 10.94 -4.93
N ALA A 285 -8.33 11.91 -5.22
CA ALA A 285 -8.35 12.79 -6.41
C ALA A 285 -9.55 13.77 -6.54
N ARG A 286 -10.52 13.74 -5.61
CA ARG A 286 -11.72 14.59 -5.63
C ARG A 286 -11.83 15.46 -4.37
N GLN A 287 -10.82 16.27 -4.11
CA GLN A 287 -10.89 17.28 -3.04
C GLN A 287 -12.05 18.23 -3.36
N ASN A 288 -12.98 18.36 -2.44
CA ASN A 288 -14.27 18.99 -2.69
C ASN A 288 -14.53 20.15 -1.75
N PHE A 289 -14.26 19.98 -0.45
CA PHE A 289 -14.35 21.10 0.50
C PHE A 289 -13.27 22.16 0.23
N PHE A 290 -12.08 21.73 -0.17
CA PHE A 290 -10.93 22.60 -0.44
C PHE A 290 -10.23 22.15 -1.73
N PRO A 291 -10.82 22.40 -2.91
CA PRO A 291 -10.36 21.82 -4.18
C PRO A 291 -8.92 22.19 -4.54
N ASP A 292 -8.49 23.42 -4.23
CA ASP A 292 -7.15 23.92 -4.55
C ASP A 292 -6.09 23.58 -3.49
N SER A 293 -6.37 22.67 -2.55
CA SER A 293 -5.43 22.34 -1.45
C SER A 293 -4.20 21.53 -1.86
N SER A 294 -4.03 21.17 -3.14
CA SER A 294 -2.89 20.40 -3.67
C SER A 294 -2.55 19.15 -2.84
N ALA A 295 -3.58 18.37 -2.52
CA ALA A 295 -3.56 17.20 -1.63
C ALA A 295 -4.30 16.01 -2.27
N ARG A 296 -4.27 15.93 -3.61
CA ARG A 296 -4.72 14.74 -4.35
C ARG A 296 -3.93 13.54 -3.83
N TRP A 297 -4.62 12.43 -3.55
CA TRP A 297 -4.00 11.17 -3.10
C TRP A 297 -3.27 11.24 -1.74
N ALA A 298 -3.56 12.24 -0.91
CA ALA A 298 -2.81 12.50 0.32
C ALA A 298 -3.32 11.76 1.57
N SER A 299 -4.43 11.01 1.48
CA SER A 299 -5.04 10.30 2.62
C SER A 299 -5.44 11.21 3.77
N VAL A 300 -5.99 12.39 3.46
CA VAL A 300 -6.40 13.40 4.44
C VAL A 300 -7.78 13.06 5.00
N SER A 301 -7.82 12.10 5.92
CA SER A 301 -9.05 11.75 6.64
C SER A 301 -8.75 11.27 8.05
N ALA A 302 -9.40 11.90 9.05
CA ALA A 302 -9.30 11.54 10.46
C ALA A 302 -10.68 11.42 11.13
N TYR A 303 -11.74 11.30 10.33
CA TYR A 303 -13.12 11.28 10.81
C TYR A 303 -13.46 9.95 11.48
N LEU A 304 -14.06 10.05 12.67
CA LEU A 304 -14.64 8.91 13.37
C LEU A 304 -16.16 8.88 13.13
N PRO A 305 -16.71 7.82 12.49
CA PRO A 305 -18.15 7.66 12.32
C PRO A 305 -18.92 7.89 13.62
N LEU A 306 -20.06 8.59 13.53
CA LEU A 306 -20.93 9.01 14.66
C LEU A 306 -20.34 10.04 15.62
N PHE A 307 -19.07 9.92 15.99
CA PHE A 307 -18.50 10.69 17.11
C PHE A 307 -17.65 11.89 16.68
N SER A 308 -17.14 11.93 15.43
CA SER A 308 -16.15 12.93 15.00
C SER A 308 -15.05 13.07 16.08
N MET A 309 -14.75 14.29 16.52
CA MET A 309 -13.80 14.59 17.59
C MET A 309 -14.46 14.78 18.96
N ALA A 310 -15.77 14.51 19.11
CA ALA A 310 -16.49 14.81 20.35
C ALA A 310 -15.90 14.05 21.55
N GLY A 311 -15.56 12.77 21.37
CA GLY A 311 -14.90 11.96 22.39
C GLY A 311 -13.52 12.51 22.77
N VAL A 312 -12.72 12.90 21.78
CA VAL A 312 -11.37 13.46 21.96
C VAL A 312 -11.40 14.80 22.68
N ILE A 313 -12.21 15.75 22.21
CA ILE A 313 -12.30 17.10 22.78
C ILE A 313 -12.79 17.03 24.25
N SER A 314 -13.81 16.21 24.51
CA SER A 314 -14.26 15.98 25.89
C SER A 314 -13.20 15.28 26.74
N PHE A 315 -12.48 14.29 26.20
CA PHE A 315 -11.39 13.65 26.93
C PHE A 315 -10.32 14.67 27.36
N ILE A 316 -9.84 15.51 26.44
CA ILE A 316 -8.81 16.52 26.72
C ILE A 316 -9.30 17.51 27.79
N LYS A 317 -10.57 17.93 27.73
CA LYS A 317 -11.18 18.84 28.70
C LYS A 317 -11.20 18.27 30.12
N TYR A 318 -11.66 17.03 30.27
CA TYR A 318 -11.93 16.42 31.57
C TYR A 318 -10.74 15.64 32.16
N LYS A 319 -9.83 15.12 31.33
CA LYS A 319 -8.70 14.27 31.77
C LYS A 319 -7.35 14.99 31.73
N LYS A 320 -7.27 16.12 32.45
CA LYS A 320 -6.11 17.03 32.48
C LYS A 320 -4.78 16.42 32.95
N LYS A 321 -4.77 15.29 33.65
CA LYS A 321 -3.55 14.61 34.10
C LYS A 321 -3.21 13.36 33.29
N HIS A 322 -4.05 12.97 32.33
CA HIS A 322 -3.86 11.75 31.57
C HIS A 322 -2.83 11.96 30.46
N TRP A 323 -1.92 11.00 30.26
CA TRP A 323 -0.82 11.08 29.29
C TRP A 323 -1.30 11.41 27.87
N ALA A 324 -2.38 10.78 27.45
CA ALA A 324 -2.90 10.91 26.09
C ALA A 324 -3.40 12.32 25.74
N LYS A 325 -3.68 13.20 26.73
CA LYS A 325 -4.29 14.52 26.47
C LYS A 325 -3.49 15.38 25.49
N TRP A 326 -2.17 15.18 25.43
CA TRP A 326 -1.26 15.93 24.57
C TRP A 326 -1.03 15.28 23.20
N LEU A 327 -1.31 13.98 23.05
CA LEU A 327 -0.96 13.26 21.83
C LEU A 327 -1.70 13.82 20.60
N MET A 328 -3.01 14.03 20.72
CA MET A 328 -3.82 14.56 19.61
C MET A 328 -3.45 16.02 19.25
N PRO A 329 -3.30 16.95 20.21
CA PRO A 329 -2.77 18.29 19.91
C PRO A 329 -1.38 18.29 19.27
N ILE A 330 -0.46 17.43 19.71
CA ILE A 330 0.88 17.32 19.10
C ILE A 330 0.76 16.80 17.67
N CYS A 331 -0.04 15.77 17.42
CA CYS A 331 -0.27 15.27 16.06
C CYS A 331 -0.91 16.35 15.17
N LEU A 332 -1.87 17.11 15.67
CA LEU A 332 -2.44 18.23 14.92
C LEU A 332 -1.39 19.29 14.60
N LEU A 333 -0.51 19.63 15.54
CA LEU A 333 0.61 20.54 15.29
C LEU A 333 1.55 20.01 14.19
N PHE A 334 1.88 18.71 14.23
CA PHE A 334 2.69 18.08 13.19
C PHE A 334 2.00 18.12 11.83
N ALA A 335 0.69 17.90 11.75
CA ALA A 335 -0.05 18.02 10.49
C ALA A 335 -0.07 19.46 9.96
N LEU A 336 -0.18 20.46 10.84
CA LEU A 336 -0.27 21.88 10.46
C LEU A 336 1.07 22.48 10.03
N ILE A 337 2.21 21.95 10.49
CA ILE A 337 3.55 22.47 10.14
C ILE A 337 4.18 21.55 9.07
N PRO A 338 4.45 22.04 7.85
CA PRO A 338 4.94 21.22 6.73
C PRO A 338 6.17 20.38 7.03
N VAL A 339 7.22 20.94 7.64
CA VAL A 339 8.45 20.20 7.96
C VAL A 339 8.21 19.08 8.99
N LEU A 340 7.28 19.30 9.91
CA LEU A 340 6.88 18.27 10.88
C LEU A 340 6.03 17.20 10.20
N ASN A 341 5.10 17.59 9.32
CA ASN A 341 4.29 16.63 8.56
C ASN A 341 5.17 15.78 7.64
N SER A 342 6.11 16.39 6.91
CA SER A 342 6.97 15.70 5.96
C SER A 342 7.99 14.78 6.65
N SER A 343 8.29 14.99 7.95
CA SER A 343 9.13 14.07 8.72
C SER A 343 8.59 12.62 8.74
N PHE A 344 7.27 12.43 8.60
CA PHE A 344 6.64 11.11 8.48
C PHE A 344 6.86 10.42 7.12
N VAL A 345 7.40 11.14 6.14
CA VAL A 345 7.64 10.67 4.76
C VAL A 345 9.04 11.05 4.27
N LEU A 346 10.04 11.00 5.17
CA LEU A 346 11.45 11.33 4.88
C LEU A 346 11.66 12.72 4.25
N PHE A 347 10.94 13.73 4.75
CA PHE A 347 11.04 15.12 4.30
C PHE A 347 10.70 15.35 2.82
N ASN A 348 9.94 14.44 2.21
CA ASN A 348 9.42 14.60 0.84
C ASN A 348 8.60 15.90 0.74
N ASN A 349 8.77 16.63 -0.36
CA ASN A 349 8.03 17.87 -0.65
C ASN A 349 6.52 17.61 -0.89
N ASN A 350 6.13 16.42 -1.35
CA ASN A 350 4.71 16.09 -1.53
C ASN A 350 3.99 16.00 -0.18
N TYR A 351 2.84 16.66 -0.11
CA TYR A 351 2.04 16.63 1.10
C TYR A 351 1.28 15.31 1.24
N TYR A 352 1.59 14.58 2.30
CA TYR A 352 0.94 13.34 2.67
C TYR A 352 0.56 13.33 4.14
N THR A 353 -0.64 12.84 4.44
CA THR A 353 -1.10 12.52 5.80
C THR A 353 -1.37 11.02 5.94
N ARG A 354 -0.63 10.21 5.19
CA ARG A 354 -0.69 8.73 5.21
C ARG A 354 -0.44 8.15 6.61
N TRP A 355 0.10 8.95 7.54
CA TRP A 355 0.35 8.59 8.93
C TRP A 355 -0.87 8.75 9.87
N PHE A 356 -2.01 9.30 9.40
CA PHE A 356 -3.18 9.62 10.23
C PHE A 356 -3.84 8.42 10.93
N TYR A 357 -3.68 7.19 10.44
CA TYR A 357 -4.17 6.00 11.16
C TYR A 357 -3.59 5.88 12.58
N MET A 358 -2.39 6.39 12.85
CA MET A 358 -1.77 6.30 14.17
C MET A 358 -2.46 7.19 15.21
N PRO A 359 -2.67 8.51 14.99
CA PRO A 359 -3.48 9.32 15.91
C PRO A 359 -4.95 8.90 15.93
N ILE A 360 -5.52 8.38 14.82
CA ILE A 360 -6.89 7.86 14.81
C ILE A 360 -7.07 6.71 15.81
N LEU A 361 -6.10 5.80 15.92
CA LEU A 361 -6.14 4.72 16.93
C LEU A 361 -6.26 5.29 18.35
N VAL A 362 -5.54 6.39 18.63
CA VAL A 362 -5.63 7.08 19.93
C VAL A 362 -6.94 7.84 20.09
N ALA A 363 -7.46 8.45 19.02
CA ALA A 363 -8.77 9.10 19.02
C ALA A 363 -9.91 8.08 19.31
N CYS A 364 -9.82 6.88 18.75
CA CYS A 364 -10.70 5.75 19.07
C CYS A 364 -10.60 5.36 20.55
N PHE A 365 -9.39 5.26 21.10
CA PHE A 365 -9.18 5.04 22.53
C PHE A 365 -9.84 6.14 23.39
N MET A 366 -9.58 7.42 23.10
CA MET A 366 -10.14 8.54 23.86
C MET A 366 -11.67 8.55 23.82
N THR A 367 -12.25 8.23 22.66
CA THR A 367 -13.69 8.13 22.47
C THR A 367 -14.27 6.95 23.26
N ALA A 368 -13.66 5.76 23.20
CA ALA A 368 -14.05 4.62 24.01
C ALA A 368 -13.98 4.92 25.52
N TYR A 369 -12.91 5.62 25.95
CA TYR A 369 -12.75 6.04 27.34
C TYR A 369 -13.83 7.05 27.76
N ALA A 370 -14.13 8.04 26.90
CA ALA A 370 -15.18 9.03 27.13
C ALA A 370 -16.58 8.40 27.22
N LEU A 371 -16.86 7.36 26.43
CA LEU A 371 -18.14 6.64 26.47
C LEU A 371 -18.34 5.88 27.78
N GLU A 372 -17.28 5.24 28.28
CA GLU A 372 -17.35 4.41 29.49
C GLU A 372 -17.46 5.24 30.78
N ASN A 373 -16.70 6.33 30.88
CA ASN A 373 -16.56 7.09 32.12
C ASN A 373 -17.65 8.16 32.21
N SER A 374 -18.54 8.04 33.20
CA SER A 374 -19.68 8.94 33.41
C SER A 374 -19.28 10.38 33.75
N GLU A 375 -18.09 10.58 34.31
CA GLU A 375 -17.53 11.90 34.65
C GLU A 375 -17.21 12.76 33.41
N ILE A 376 -17.12 12.15 32.22
CA ILE A 376 -16.84 12.86 30.97
C ILE A 376 -18.16 13.18 30.28
N ASP A 377 -18.48 14.47 30.19
CA ASP A 377 -19.62 14.95 29.40
C ASP A 377 -19.22 15.15 27.93
N MET A 378 -19.77 14.30 27.06
CA MET A 378 -19.55 14.36 25.61
C MET A 378 -20.30 15.50 24.93
N LYS A 379 -21.28 16.13 25.59
CA LYS A 379 -21.97 17.31 25.04
C LYS A 379 -21.02 18.48 24.80
N TYR A 380 -19.98 18.60 25.64
CA TYR A 380 -18.94 19.61 25.47
C TYR A 380 -18.21 19.45 24.12
N GLY A 381 -17.72 18.24 23.81
CA GLY A 381 -17.09 17.95 22.53
C GLY A 381 -18.06 18.08 21.36
N LEU A 382 -19.31 17.62 21.51
CA LEU A 382 -20.34 17.75 20.47
C LEU A 382 -20.66 19.21 20.12
N LYS A 383 -20.66 20.12 21.10
CA LYS A 383 -20.84 21.56 20.84
C LYS A 383 -19.75 22.08 19.89
N TRP A 384 -18.49 21.71 20.12
CA TRP A 384 -17.37 22.13 19.28
C TRP A 384 -17.37 21.45 17.91
N CYS A 385 -17.76 20.18 17.83
CA CYS A 385 -17.98 19.51 16.55
C CYS A 385 -19.10 20.20 15.75
N GLY A 386 -20.21 20.57 16.39
CA GLY A 386 -21.30 21.32 15.75
C GLY A 386 -20.85 22.68 15.24
N PHE A 387 -20.09 23.43 16.04
CA PHE A 387 -19.48 24.69 15.62
C PHE A 387 -18.56 24.50 14.41
N ALA A 388 -17.66 23.51 14.44
CA ALA A 388 -16.74 23.24 13.33
C ALA A 388 -17.48 22.82 12.05
N VAL A 389 -18.51 21.98 12.16
CA VAL A 389 -19.34 21.57 11.03
C VAL A 389 -20.05 22.78 10.40
N VAL A 390 -20.64 23.66 11.20
CA VAL A 390 -21.26 24.88 10.68
C VAL A 390 -20.22 25.75 9.98
N LEU A 391 -19.09 26.03 10.63
CA LEU A 391 -18.04 26.91 10.11
C LEU A 391 -17.47 26.40 8.78
N ILE A 392 -17.13 25.12 8.68
CA ILE A 392 -16.52 24.53 7.47
C ILE A 392 -17.56 24.39 6.36
N SER A 393 -18.84 24.10 6.68
CA SER A 393 -19.91 24.05 5.68
C SER A 393 -20.15 25.39 5.00
N MET A 394 -19.76 26.51 5.61
CA MET A 394 -19.87 27.83 4.97
C MET A 394 -19.06 27.94 3.68
N VAL A 395 -18.04 27.09 3.47
CA VAL A 395 -17.31 27.03 2.19
C VAL A 395 -18.25 26.79 1.02
N GLY A 396 -19.34 26.04 1.22
CA GLY A 396 -20.35 25.78 0.19
C GLY A 396 -21.21 26.98 -0.18
N ILE A 397 -21.17 28.09 0.57
CA ILE A 397 -21.94 29.31 0.30
C ILE A 397 -21.05 30.53 0.04
N LEU A 398 -19.73 30.39 0.13
CA LEU A 398 -18.81 31.48 -0.17
C LEU A 398 -18.85 31.83 -1.68
N PRO A 399 -18.67 33.11 -2.03
CA PRO A 399 -18.62 33.54 -3.42
C PRO A 399 -17.33 33.05 -4.11
N SER A 400 -17.43 32.68 -5.39
CA SER A 400 -16.29 32.36 -6.26
C SER A 400 -16.43 32.98 -7.64
N GLU A 401 -15.30 33.31 -8.24
CA GLU A 401 -15.21 33.74 -9.63
C GLU A 401 -15.38 32.53 -10.57
N VAL A 402 -16.32 32.62 -11.50
CA VAL A 402 -16.56 31.62 -12.55
C VAL A 402 -16.45 32.32 -13.89
N SER A 403 -15.75 31.68 -14.85
CA SER A 403 -15.68 32.18 -16.22
C SER A 403 -16.94 31.76 -16.98
N LYS A 404 -17.62 32.72 -17.60
CA LYS A 404 -18.78 32.47 -18.45
C LYS A 404 -18.58 33.08 -19.82
N ASP A 405 -18.91 32.28 -20.82
CA ASP A 405 -18.98 32.72 -22.20
C ASP A 405 -20.32 33.43 -22.43
N ILE A 406 -20.24 34.74 -22.70
CA ILE A 406 -21.40 35.58 -23.01
C ILE A 406 -21.40 35.81 -24.51
N VAL A 407 -22.43 35.32 -25.19
CA VAL A 407 -22.63 35.52 -26.63
C VAL A 407 -23.33 36.86 -26.83
N ASP A 408 -22.70 37.78 -27.56
CA ASP A 408 -23.31 39.03 -28.00
C ASP A 408 -24.42 38.70 -29.02
N ILE A 409 -25.66 39.09 -28.69
CA ILE A 409 -26.85 38.79 -29.50
C ILE A 409 -26.84 39.57 -30.83
N GLY A 410 -26.08 40.67 -30.92
CA GLY A 410 -25.96 41.50 -32.11
C GLY A 410 -24.87 41.07 -33.09
N THR A 411 -23.70 40.62 -32.58
CA THR A 411 -22.55 40.24 -33.43
C THR A 411 -22.30 38.73 -33.52
N GLY A 412 -22.85 37.95 -32.59
CA GLY A 412 -22.57 36.51 -32.46
C GLY A 412 -21.21 36.20 -31.80
N ASP A 413 -20.47 37.23 -31.37
CA ASP A 413 -19.17 37.05 -30.73
C ASP A 413 -19.33 36.51 -29.31
N THR A 414 -18.46 35.57 -28.94
CA THR A 414 -18.43 35.00 -27.59
C THR A 414 -17.34 35.69 -26.78
N THR A 415 -17.71 36.34 -25.69
CA THR A 415 -16.78 36.99 -24.76
C THR A 415 -16.75 36.24 -23.43
N THR A 416 -15.59 35.72 -23.03
CA THR A 416 -15.42 35.07 -21.73
C THR A 416 -15.28 36.13 -20.63
N THR A 417 -16.28 36.26 -19.77
CA THR A 417 -16.29 37.20 -18.65
C THR A 417 -16.24 36.46 -17.32
N LYS A 418 -15.48 36.98 -16.34
CA LYS A 418 -15.49 36.47 -14.97
C LYS A 418 -16.65 37.06 -14.19
N VAL A 419 -17.51 36.21 -13.64
CA VAL A 419 -18.64 36.60 -12.78
C VAL A 419 -18.52 35.96 -11.41
N THR A 420 -18.93 36.68 -10.37
CA THR A 420 -18.95 36.15 -9.00
C THR A 420 -20.27 35.44 -8.74
N GLU A 421 -20.22 34.16 -8.39
CA GLU A 421 -21.40 33.36 -8.05
C GLU A 421 -21.25 32.68 -6.69
N LEU A 422 -22.38 32.52 -5.99
CA LEU A 422 -22.47 31.72 -4.77
C LEU A 422 -22.62 30.23 -5.12
N PHE A 423 -22.24 29.35 -4.20
CA PHE A 423 -22.42 27.89 -4.31
C PHE A 423 -21.61 27.21 -5.42
N GLN A 424 -20.53 27.83 -5.89
CA GLN A 424 -19.68 27.29 -6.97
C GLN A 424 -18.29 26.83 -6.50
N LEU A 425 -17.91 27.09 -5.24
CA LEU A 425 -16.60 26.67 -4.70
C LEU A 425 -16.38 25.15 -4.65
N PRO A 426 -17.33 24.33 -4.15
CA PRO A 426 -17.16 22.89 -4.21
C PRO A 426 -17.25 22.39 -5.65
N ASN A 427 -16.22 21.67 -6.11
CA ASN A 427 -16.19 21.06 -7.44
C ASN A 427 -17.40 20.13 -7.68
N GLU A 428 -17.77 19.37 -6.66
CA GLU A 428 -18.79 18.31 -6.71
C GLU A 428 -19.90 18.61 -5.70
N LYS A 429 -20.88 19.42 -6.12
CA LYS A 429 -21.92 19.98 -5.23
C LYS A 429 -22.73 18.93 -4.47
N LEU A 430 -23.16 17.86 -5.15
CA LEU A 430 -23.98 16.83 -4.52
C LEU A 430 -23.20 16.04 -3.44
N PRO A 431 -22.00 15.48 -3.72
CA PRO A 431 -21.17 14.87 -2.69
C PRO A 431 -20.84 15.81 -1.51
N PHE A 432 -20.63 17.11 -1.78
CA PHE A 432 -20.39 18.11 -0.73
C PHE A 432 -21.57 18.18 0.25
N TRP A 433 -22.78 18.42 -0.25
CA TRP A 433 -23.97 18.55 0.59
C TRP A 433 -24.35 17.25 1.28
N ILE A 434 -24.14 16.09 0.64
CA ILE A 434 -24.32 14.80 1.31
C ILE A 434 -23.36 14.66 2.50
N SER A 435 -22.09 15.04 2.34
CA SER A 435 -21.12 15.02 3.45
C SER A 435 -21.53 15.95 4.60
N VAL A 436 -22.07 17.14 4.29
CA VAL A 436 -22.61 18.08 5.28
C VAL A 436 -23.80 17.47 6.03
N VAL A 437 -24.77 16.91 5.31
CA VAL A 437 -25.95 16.28 5.92
C VAL A 437 -25.53 15.11 6.81
N LEU A 438 -24.64 14.23 6.33
CA LEU A 438 -24.15 13.09 7.11
C LEU A 438 -23.43 13.55 8.40
N ALA A 439 -22.61 14.60 8.34
CA ALA A 439 -21.94 15.15 9.52
C ALA A 439 -22.94 15.72 10.54
N ILE A 440 -23.93 16.50 10.08
CA ILE A 440 -25.00 17.05 10.94
C ILE A 440 -25.83 15.92 11.57
N THR A 441 -26.25 14.93 10.77
CA THR A 441 -27.00 13.77 11.26
C THR A 441 -26.21 13.01 12.32
N ALA A 442 -24.92 12.76 12.11
CA ALA A 442 -24.08 12.11 13.12
C ALA A 442 -24.03 12.90 14.44
N ILE A 443 -23.91 14.23 14.39
CA ILE A 443 -23.92 15.07 15.59
C ILE A 443 -25.26 14.97 16.33
N ILE A 444 -26.38 15.06 15.61
CA ILE A 444 -27.73 14.95 16.19
C ILE A 444 -27.93 13.57 16.83
N VAL A 445 -27.60 12.50 16.11
CA VAL A 445 -27.72 11.12 16.59
C VAL A 445 -26.81 10.89 17.80
N CYS A 446 -25.56 11.38 17.77
CA CYS A 446 -24.65 11.29 18.90
C CYS A 446 -25.17 12.09 20.10
N TYR A 447 -25.76 13.27 19.90
CA TYR A 447 -26.40 14.04 20.98
C TYR A 447 -27.56 13.27 21.62
N ILE A 448 -28.45 12.68 20.80
CA ILE A 448 -29.57 11.85 21.27
C ILE A 448 -29.07 10.64 22.06
N LEU A 449 -27.96 10.04 21.62
CA LEU A 449 -27.32 8.93 22.31
C LEU A 449 -26.77 9.36 23.68
N VAL A 450 -26.00 10.44 23.76
CA VAL A 450 -25.28 10.82 24.99
C VAL A 450 -26.14 11.65 25.96
N ARG A 451 -27.23 12.30 25.53
CA ARG A 451 -28.05 13.17 26.41
C ARG A 451 -28.60 12.47 27.64
N ASN A 452 -28.84 11.16 27.54
CA ASN A 452 -29.37 10.32 28.61
C ASN A 452 -28.29 9.43 29.28
N LYS A 453 -27.00 9.63 28.96
CA LYS A 453 -25.90 8.81 29.49
C LYS A 453 -25.91 8.72 31.02
N ALA A 454 -26.12 9.84 31.71
CA ALA A 454 -26.16 9.90 33.18
C ALA A 454 -27.38 9.19 33.79
N LYS A 455 -28.45 8.95 33.02
CA LYS A 455 -29.71 8.35 33.48
C LYS A 455 -29.79 6.83 33.27
N ILE A 456 -28.83 6.24 32.56
CA ILE A 456 -28.87 4.84 32.12
C ILE A 456 -27.65 4.11 32.70
N ARG A 457 -27.83 2.85 33.12
CA ARG A 457 -26.70 1.98 33.52
C ARG A 457 -25.68 1.89 32.38
N THR A 458 -24.38 2.06 32.68
CA THR A 458 -23.29 2.11 31.69
C THR A 458 -23.32 0.96 30.67
N ASN A 459 -23.55 -0.29 31.09
CA ASN A 459 -23.61 -1.43 30.16
C ASN A 459 -24.75 -1.30 29.13
N LYS A 460 -25.94 -0.83 29.56
CA LYS A 460 -27.09 -0.60 28.65
C LYS A 460 -26.80 0.57 27.70
N PHE A 461 -26.15 1.62 28.19
CA PHE A 461 -25.71 2.74 27.35
C PHE A 461 -24.69 2.28 26.30
N LEU A 462 -23.65 1.54 26.70
CA LEU A 462 -22.63 1.03 25.80
C LEU A 462 -23.19 0.09 24.74
N GLN A 463 -24.18 -0.74 25.09
CA GLN A 463 -24.87 -1.58 24.11
C GLN A 463 -25.61 -0.75 23.04
N LYS A 464 -26.28 0.34 23.43
CA LYS A 464 -26.88 1.27 22.47
C LYS A 464 -25.81 1.94 21.63
N ALA A 465 -24.79 2.53 22.26
CA ALA A 465 -23.71 3.23 21.59
C ALA A 465 -23.03 2.35 20.53
N TYR A 466 -22.82 1.08 20.87
CA TYR A 466 -22.34 0.06 19.95
C TYR A 466 -23.23 -0.14 18.72
N CYS A 467 -24.54 -0.33 18.87
CA CYS A 467 -25.44 -0.48 17.70
C CYS A 467 -25.44 0.77 16.81
N PHE A 468 -25.53 1.97 17.41
CA PHE A 468 -25.45 3.23 16.66
C PHE A 468 -24.11 3.40 15.95
N THR A 469 -23.01 2.95 16.57
CA THR A 469 -21.67 2.99 15.96
C THR A 469 -21.63 2.13 14.71
N MET A 470 -22.16 0.90 14.74
CA MET A 470 -22.16 0.03 13.56
C MET A 470 -22.94 0.64 12.39
N VAL A 471 -24.15 1.14 12.68
CA VAL A 471 -25.01 1.75 11.65
C VAL A 471 -24.30 2.95 11.03
N ALA A 472 -23.74 3.83 11.86
CA ALA A 472 -22.96 4.95 11.37
C ALA A 472 -21.77 4.47 10.52
N CYS A 473 -20.95 3.54 11.01
CA CYS A 473 -19.82 3.00 10.27
C CYS A 473 -20.24 2.50 8.88
N LEU A 474 -21.33 1.72 8.80
CA LEU A 474 -21.86 1.24 7.51
C LEU A 474 -22.34 2.39 6.63
N CYS A 475 -23.15 3.32 7.14
CA CYS A 475 -23.66 4.46 6.36
C CYS A 475 -22.53 5.32 5.76
N PHE A 476 -21.53 5.68 6.57
CA PHE A 476 -20.39 6.46 6.11
C PHE A 476 -19.51 5.68 5.12
N SER A 477 -19.27 4.41 5.38
CA SER A 477 -18.48 3.55 4.48
C SER A 477 -19.18 3.35 3.14
N TYR A 478 -20.50 3.13 3.13
CA TYR A 478 -21.28 3.06 1.90
C TYR A 478 -21.23 4.35 1.12
N TYR A 479 -21.33 5.52 1.76
CA TYR A 479 -21.18 6.79 1.07
C TYR A 479 -19.84 6.87 0.31
N THR A 480 -18.72 6.55 0.96
CA THR A 480 -17.38 6.55 0.34
C THR A 480 -17.26 5.52 -0.79
N LEU A 481 -17.80 4.32 -0.60
CA LEU A 481 -17.73 3.26 -1.62
C LEU A 481 -18.65 3.52 -2.81
N ILE A 482 -19.89 3.97 -2.59
CA ILE A 482 -20.83 4.33 -3.65
C ILE A 482 -20.25 5.47 -4.47
N TYR A 483 -19.73 6.52 -3.82
CA TYR A 483 -19.19 7.66 -4.54
C TYR A 483 -17.97 7.25 -5.38
N GLY A 484 -17.03 6.48 -4.81
CA GLY A 484 -15.88 6.00 -5.59
C GLY A 484 -16.25 5.00 -6.69
N ARG A 485 -17.21 4.09 -6.46
CA ARG A 485 -17.69 3.18 -7.51
C ARG A 485 -18.39 3.94 -8.64
N ALA A 486 -19.14 4.99 -8.33
CA ALA A 486 -19.87 5.80 -9.30
C ALA A 486 -18.96 6.58 -10.26
N ILE A 487 -17.76 6.96 -9.81
CA ILE A 487 -16.74 7.58 -10.67
C ILE A 487 -15.80 6.57 -11.35
N GLY A 488 -15.94 5.30 -11.00
CA GLY A 488 -15.20 4.19 -11.59
C GLY A 488 -15.66 3.83 -13.00
N PRO A 489 -15.09 2.78 -13.60
CA PRO A 489 -15.52 2.29 -14.91
C PRO A 489 -17.00 1.84 -14.87
N LYS A 490 -17.70 1.88 -16.01
CA LYS A 490 -19.06 1.36 -16.06
C LYS A 490 -19.06 -0.13 -15.76
N VAL A 491 -20.18 -0.63 -15.23
CA VAL A 491 -20.36 -2.07 -14.98
C VAL A 491 -20.12 -2.82 -16.30
N GLY A 492 -19.23 -3.82 -16.27
CA GLY A 492 -18.82 -4.58 -17.44
C GLY A 492 -17.56 -4.08 -18.14
N ASP A 493 -17.27 -2.78 -18.18
CA ASP A 493 -16.12 -2.24 -18.95
C ASP A 493 -14.78 -2.83 -18.49
N TYR A 494 -14.55 -2.87 -17.17
CA TYR A 494 -13.32 -3.44 -16.62
C TYR A 494 -13.31 -4.97 -16.73
N ASN A 495 -14.48 -5.63 -16.62
CA ASN A 495 -14.61 -7.07 -16.83
C ASN A 495 -14.22 -7.46 -18.26
N ASN A 496 -14.60 -6.65 -19.26
CA ASN A 496 -14.23 -6.86 -20.66
C ASN A 496 -12.71 -6.80 -20.82
N ILE A 497 -12.03 -5.85 -20.16
CA ILE A 497 -10.55 -5.78 -20.17
C ILE A 497 -9.95 -7.04 -19.51
N VAL A 498 -10.41 -7.38 -18.32
CA VAL A 498 -9.86 -8.50 -17.52
C VAL A 498 -10.09 -9.86 -18.16
N ASN A 499 -11.18 -10.03 -18.90
CA ASN A 499 -11.56 -11.30 -19.53
C ASN A 499 -11.17 -11.35 -21.02
N ALA A 500 -10.65 -10.27 -21.59
CA ALA A 500 -10.20 -10.25 -22.99
C ALA A 500 -9.07 -11.24 -23.19
N THR A 501 -9.19 -12.03 -24.25
CA THR A 501 -8.13 -12.91 -24.74
C THR A 501 -7.55 -12.28 -25.99
N ILE A 502 -6.28 -11.88 -25.91
CA ILE A 502 -5.58 -11.25 -27.03
C ILE A 502 -4.41 -12.15 -27.38
N GLU A 503 -4.54 -12.83 -28.52
CA GLU A 503 -3.54 -13.75 -29.05
C GLU A 503 -2.75 -13.05 -30.15
N LEU A 504 -1.43 -13.03 -29.99
CA LEU A 504 -0.49 -12.46 -30.95
C LEU A 504 0.38 -13.61 -31.45
N ASP A 505 0.23 -13.98 -32.72
CA ASP A 505 0.97 -15.06 -33.37
C ASP A 505 2.40 -14.59 -33.72
N ASP A 506 3.29 -14.64 -32.71
CA ASP A 506 4.66 -14.17 -32.81
C ASP A 506 5.57 -14.85 -31.77
N ASP A 507 6.49 -15.68 -32.24
CA ASP A 507 7.45 -16.40 -31.40
C ASP A 507 8.64 -15.53 -30.95
N SER A 508 8.79 -14.32 -31.50
CA SER A 508 9.86 -13.39 -31.12
C SER A 508 9.52 -12.66 -29.82
N PHE A 509 10.54 -12.17 -29.11
CA PHE A 509 10.27 -11.21 -28.03
C PHE A 509 9.73 -9.91 -28.60
N TYR A 510 8.69 -9.36 -27.96
CA TYR A 510 8.16 -8.04 -28.25
C TYR A 510 7.56 -7.41 -27.00
N ARG A 511 7.43 -6.08 -27.02
CA ARG A 511 6.60 -5.33 -26.06
C ARG A 511 5.28 -4.89 -26.67
N VAL A 512 4.29 -4.80 -25.80
CA VAL A 512 2.93 -4.34 -26.12
C VAL A 512 2.66 -3.02 -25.39
N GLU A 513 2.14 -2.05 -26.12
CA GLU A 513 1.54 -0.85 -25.55
C GLU A 513 0.02 -0.97 -25.57
N THR A 514 -0.63 -0.59 -24.48
CA THR A 514 -2.09 -0.58 -24.39
C THR A 514 -2.59 0.85 -24.28
N TYR A 515 -3.54 1.28 -25.11
CA TYR A 515 -4.11 2.63 -25.07
C TYR A 515 -5.64 2.59 -24.89
N GLY A 516 -6.18 3.61 -24.20
CA GLY A 516 -7.63 3.71 -23.96
C GLY A 516 -8.18 2.69 -22.96
N VAL A 517 -7.31 1.98 -22.24
CA VAL A 517 -7.64 0.99 -21.20
C VAL A 517 -7.13 1.42 -19.83
N THR A 518 -7.49 0.67 -18.78
CA THR A 518 -6.90 0.87 -17.44
C THR A 518 -5.38 0.67 -17.49
N ASN A 519 -4.61 1.47 -16.75
CA ASN A 519 -3.15 1.28 -16.71
C ASN A 519 -2.81 -0.13 -16.21
N ASN A 520 -1.67 -0.66 -16.67
CA ASN A 520 -1.18 -2.01 -16.38
C ASN A 520 -2.10 -3.15 -16.87
N ALA A 521 -2.98 -2.90 -17.86
CA ALA A 521 -3.80 -3.94 -18.48
C ALA A 521 -2.95 -5.08 -19.06
N ASN A 522 -1.77 -4.77 -19.62
CA ASN A 522 -0.81 -5.76 -20.11
C ASN A 522 -0.44 -6.82 -19.05
N MET A 523 -0.37 -6.45 -17.77
CA MET A 523 -0.04 -7.37 -16.68
C MET A 523 -1.18 -8.38 -16.43
N LEU A 524 -2.42 -8.00 -16.74
CA LEU A 524 -3.58 -8.91 -16.64
C LEU A 524 -3.57 -9.95 -17.76
N TRP A 525 -3.06 -9.58 -18.95
CA TRP A 525 -2.93 -10.45 -20.12
C TRP A 525 -1.61 -11.22 -20.17
N GLY A 526 -0.74 -11.04 -19.17
CA GLY A 526 0.56 -11.69 -19.14
C GLY A 526 1.56 -11.17 -20.18
N MET A 527 1.31 -10.00 -20.78
CA MET A 527 2.13 -9.42 -21.86
C MET A 527 3.26 -8.55 -21.31
N TYR A 528 4.42 -8.57 -22.00
CA TYR A 528 5.52 -7.64 -21.74
C TYR A 528 5.11 -6.22 -22.13
N GLY A 529 4.88 -5.35 -21.14
CA GLY A 529 4.25 -4.05 -21.37
C GLY A 529 5.22 -2.89 -21.37
N PHE A 530 5.11 -2.02 -22.38
CA PHE A 530 5.82 -0.74 -22.42
C PHE A 530 5.16 0.32 -21.54
N ARG A 531 3.84 0.51 -21.69
CA ARG A 531 3.05 1.42 -20.83
C ARG A 531 2.92 0.83 -19.43
N SER A 532 3.25 1.63 -18.41
CA SER A 532 3.26 1.18 -17.02
C SER A 532 2.83 2.30 -16.08
N PHE A 533 2.06 1.95 -15.04
CA PHE A 533 1.77 2.82 -13.90
C PHE A 533 2.34 2.22 -12.62
N HIS A 534 3.55 2.65 -12.24
CA HIS A 534 4.29 2.10 -11.12
C HIS A 534 5.11 3.18 -10.38
N SER A 535 5.04 3.21 -9.05
CA SER A 535 5.69 4.27 -8.25
C SER A 535 7.19 4.08 -8.05
N ILE A 536 7.69 2.85 -8.17
CA ILE A 536 9.07 2.46 -7.87
C ILE A 536 9.61 1.58 -9.01
N LEU A 537 10.57 2.10 -9.78
CA LEU A 537 11.28 1.38 -10.83
C LEU A 537 12.79 1.56 -10.60
N PRO A 538 13.66 0.78 -11.29
CA PRO A 538 15.10 1.06 -11.32
C PRO A 538 15.38 2.54 -11.66
N GLY A 539 16.32 3.19 -10.97
CA GLY A 539 16.65 4.61 -11.18
C GLY A 539 17.09 4.87 -12.62
N SER A 540 17.84 3.94 -13.19
CA SER A 540 18.30 3.95 -14.58
C SER A 540 17.17 3.99 -15.62
N ALA A 541 15.98 3.45 -15.32
CA ALA A 541 14.82 3.58 -16.21
C ALA A 541 14.37 5.04 -16.30
N PHE A 542 14.39 5.78 -15.19
CA PHE A 542 14.07 7.22 -15.19
C PHE A 542 15.11 8.04 -15.96
N GLU A 543 16.39 7.71 -15.79
CA GLU A 543 17.48 8.37 -16.50
C GLU A 543 17.39 8.13 -18.01
N TYR A 544 17.11 6.89 -18.43
CA TYR A 544 16.90 6.54 -19.83
C TYR A 544 15.75 7.33 -20.47
N TYR A 545 14.59 7.38 -19.80
CA TYR A 545 13.45 8.15 -20.28
C TYR A 545 13.74 9.66 -20.35
N SER A 546 14.39 10.20 -19.31
CA SER A 546 14.82 11.60 -19.31
C SER A 546 15.84 11.88 -20.42
N GLY A 547 16.73 10.92 -20.69
CA GLY A 547 17.69 10.93 -21.80
C GLY A 547 16.99 11.05 -23.15
N MET A 548 15.92 10.27 -23.37
CA MET A 548 15.02 10.36 -24.52
C MET A 548 14.19 11.65 -24.62
N GLY A 549 14.29 12.54 -23.63
CA GLY A 549 13.46 13.75 -23.56
C GLY A 549 12.06 13.53 -22.97
N PHE A 550 11.73 12.32 -22.52
CA PHE A 550 10.45 11.97 -21.91
C PHE A 550 10.48 12.08 -20.38
N SER A 551 9.65 12.94 -19.80
CA SER A 551 9.57 13.11 -18.35
C SER A 551 8.61 12.09 -17.71
N ARG A 552 9.14 10.96 -17.26
CA ARG A 552 8.37 9.95 -16.52
C ARG A 552 8.18 10.34 -15.05
N SER A 553 6.92 10.40 -14.59
CA SER A 553 6.59 10.48 -13.16
C SER A 553 6.29 9.10 -12.59
N VAL A 554 5.02 8.71 -12.52
CA VAL A 554 4.56 7.37 -12.13
C VAL A 554 4.07 6.55 -13.33
N ASN A 555 3.78 7.22 -14.44
CA ASN A 555 3.30 6.61 -15.67
C ASN A 555 4.33 6.74 -16.78
N THR A 556 4.54 5.66 -17.51
CA THR A 556 5.10 5.67 -18.86
C THR A 556 3.93 5.75 -19.82
N ASP A 557 3.60 6.95 -20.29
CA ASP A 557 2.44 7.24 -21.15
C ASP A 557 2.81 8.32 -22.18
N PRO A 558 3.68 8.00 -23.15
CA PRO A 558 4.11 8.96 -24.15
C PRO A 558 2.99 9.25 -25.15
N ASP A 559 2.87 10.50 -25.59
CA ASP A 559 1.94 10.87 -26.66
C ASP A 559 2.41 10.33 -28.04
N GLY A 560 1.64 10.63 -29.09
CA GLY A 560 1.91 10.14 -30.44
C GLY A 560 3.21 10.65 -31.07
N SER A 561 3.83 11.72 -30.55
CA SER A 561 5.08 12.26 -31.09
C SER A 561 6.28 11.34 -30.87
N TYR A 562 6.23 10.50 -29.84
CA TYR A 562 7.28 9.53 -29.48
C TYR A 562 7.13 8.21 -30.26
N TYR A 563 7.07 8.29 -31.60
CA TYR A 563 7.01 7.10 -32.45
C TYR A 563 8.34 6.34 -32.44
N ALA A 564 9.48 7.05 -32.39
CA ALA A 564 10.81 6.45 -32.37
C ALA A 564 11.09 5.75 -31.04
N MET A 565 10.73 6.37 -29.91
CA MET A 565 10.80 5.75 -28.58
C MET A 565 10.12 4.38 -28.52
N ARG A 566 8.96 4.19 -29.17
CA ARG A 566 8.26 2.90 -29.21
C ARG A 566 9.07 1.84 -29.95
N SER A 567 9.58 2.19 -31.13
CA SER A 567 10.40 1.28 -31.95
C SER A 567 11.70 0.89 -31.25
N VAL A 568 12.47 1.87 -30.75
CA VAL A 568 13.76 1.65 -30.07
C VAL A 568 13.57 0.74 -28.84
N ASN A 569 12.44 0.87 -28.14
CA ASN A 569 12.11 0.02 -26.99
C ASN A 569 11.43 -1.29 -27.37
N SER A 570 11.52 -1.73 -28.62
CA SER A 570 10.97 -3.01 -29.09
C SER A 570 9.47 -3.16 -28.86
N THR A 571 8.72 -2.05 -28.91
CA THR A 571 7.26 -2.07 -28.92
C THR A 571 6.77 -2.41 -30.32
N LYS A 572 6.28 -3.65 -30.48
CA LYS A 572 5.82 -4.19 -31.76
C LYS A 572 4.32 -4.02 -31.94
N TYR A 573 3.56 -4.08 -30.85
CA TYR A 573 2.10 -4.04 -30.89
C TYR A 573 1.53 -2.90 -30.06
N LEU A 574 0.53 -2.22 -30.62
CA LEU A 574 -0.32 -1.27 -29.93
C LEU A 574 -1.75 -1.83 -29.90
N VAL A 575 -2.30 -1.99 -28.71
CA VAL A 575 -3.63 -2.53 -28.48
C VAL A 575 -4.54 -1.42 -27.98
N ILE A 576 -5.60 -1.13 -28.71
CA ILE A 576 -6.55 -0.06 -28.40
C ILE A 576 -7.95 -0.64 -28.25
N GLN A 577 -8.71 -0.21 -27.25
CA GLN A 577 -10.12 -0.61 -27.14
C GLN A 577 -10.91 -0.10 -28.37
N SER A 578 -11.56 -0.98 -29.12
CA SER A 578 -12.08 -0.65 -30.48
C SER A 578 -12.99 0.58 -30.51
N TYR A 579 -13.89 0.73 -29.53
CA TYR A 579 -14.80 1.90 -29.50
C TYR A 579 -14.07 3.23 -29.27
N LYS A 580 -12.83 3.23 -28.76
CA LYS A 580 -12.02 4.44 -28.55
C LYS A 580 -11.45 5.00 -29.84
N LEU A 581 -11.37 4.22 -30.91
CA LEU A 581 -10.84 4.68 -32.21
C LEU A 581 -11.58 5.90 -32.75
N GLU A 582 -12.85 6.08 -32.39
CA GLU A 582 -13.65 7.23 -32.83
C GLU A 582 -13.38 8.51 -32.04
N TYR A 583 -12.70 8.42 -30.90
CA TYR A 583 -12.44 9.54 -30.00
C TYR A 583 -11.31 10.41 -30.57
N SER A 584 -11.43 11.73 -30.40
CA SER A 584 -10.50 12.70 -31.00
C SER A 584 -9.05 12.52 -30.53
N ASP A 585 -8.84 12.20 -29.25
CA ASP A 585 -7.52 11.94 -28.69
C ASP A 585 -6.84 10.72 -29.34
N THR A 586 -7.62 9.67 -29.59
CA THR A 586 -7.14 8.43 -30.23
C THR A 586 -6.85 8.67 -31.71
N LYS A 587 -7.67 9.46 -32.40
CA LYS A 587 -7.41 9.89 -33.79
C LYS A 587 -6.10 10.68 -33.88
N THR A 588 -5.90 11.68 -33.03
CA THR A 588 -4.66 12.47 -32.96
C THR A 588 -3.44 11.61 -32.59
N LEU A 589 -3.60 10.62 -31.70
CA LEU A 589 -2.53 9.65 -31.42
C LEU A 589 -2.13 8.90 -32.69
N LEU A 590 -3.09 8.29 -33.39
CA LEU A 590 -2.85 7.46 -34.57
C LEU A 590 -2.35 8.25 -35.78
N GLU A 591 -2.73 9.53 -35.92
CA GLU A 591 -2.19 10.43 -36.96
C GLU A 591 -0.68 10.62 -36.85
N ASN A 592 -0.15 10.60 -35.62
CA ASN A 592 1.29 10.71 -35.36
C ASN A 592 2.01 9.36 -35.40
N LEU A 593 1.31 8.27 -35.08
CA LEU A 593 1.85 6.89 -35.11
C LEU A 593 1.73 6.24 -36.49
N LYS A 594 2.29 6.88 -37.52
CA LYS A 594 2.23 6.43 -38.93
C LYS A 594 2.86 5.07 -39.19
N ASN A 595 3.80 4.67 -38.33
CA ASN A 595 4.44 3.36 -38.36
C ASN A 595 3.52 2.22 -37.88
N PHE A 596 2.37 2.51 -37.27
CA PHE A 596 1.44 1.49 -36.80
C PHE A 596 0.31 1.24 -37.80
N GLU A 597 0.13 -0.01 -38.22
CA GLU A 597 -0.98 -0.43 -39.08
C GLU A 597 -1.93 -1.38 -38.35
N LYS A 598 -3.24 -1.22 -38.54
CA LYS A 598 -4.23 -2.16 -38.02
C LYS A 598 -4.01 -3.52 -38.67
N ILE A 599 -3.88 -4.57 -37.87
CA ILE A 599 -3.71 -5.95 -38.35
C ILE A 599 -4.87 -6.86 -37.95
N ASP A 600 -5.54 -6.59 -36.83
CA ASP A 600 -6.56 -7.48 -36.30
C ASP A 600 -7.52 -6.77 -35.33
N GLU A 601 -8.61 -7.45 -34.98
CA GLU A 601 -9.56 -7.03 -33.96
C GLU A 601 -10.08 -8.24 -33.17
N GLN A 602 -9.78 -8.29 -31.87
CA GLN A 602 -10.08 -9.41 -30.98
C GLN A 602 -10.76 -8.92 -29.70
N ASP A 603 -11.83 -9.56 -29.25
CA ASP A 603 -12.54 -9.28 -27.98
C ASP A 603 -12.84 -7.79 -27.69
N GLY A 604 -13.11 -7.00 -28.76
CA GLY A 604 -13.38 -5.57 -28.65
C GLY A 604 -12.13 -4.68 -28.52
N PHE A 605 -10.96 -5.21 -28.88
CA PHE A 605 -9.69 -4.51 -29.00
C PHE A 605 -9.17 -4.58 -30.42
N THR A 606 -8.76 -3.43 -30.95
CA THR A 606 -8.07 -3.33 -32.23
C THR A 606 -6.56 -3.40 -32.00
N ILE A 607 -5.90 -4.25 -32.78
CA ILE A 607 -4.47 -4.52 -32.69
C ILE A 607 -3.77 -3.86 -33.87
N PHE A 608 -2.75 -3.06 -33.56
CA PHE A 608 -1.88 -2.41 -34.53
C PHE A 608 -0.47 -2.98 -34.44
N LYS A 609 0.20 -3.14 -35.59
CA LYS A 609 1.58 -3.60 -35.70
C LYS A 609 2.49 -2.46 -36.13
N ASN A 610 3.62 -2.32 -35.45
CA ASN A 610 4.68 -1.37 -35.78
C ASN A 610 5.51 -1.89 -36.97
N LYS A 611 5.48 -1.18 -38.09
CA LYS A 611 6.27 -1.47 -39.29
C LYS A 611 7.74 -1.07 -39.17
N ALA A 612 8.05 -0.12 -38.28
CA ALA A 612 9.40 0.29 -37.94
C ALA A 612 9.88 -0.41 -36.65
N TYR A 613 9.52 -1.69 -36.46
CA TYR A 613 9.87 -2.46 -35.27
C TYR A 613 11.38 -2.75 -35.22
N ILE A 614 12.02 -2.46 -34.08
CA ILE A 614 13.42 -2.82 -33.82
C ILE A 614 13.45 -3.94 -32.77
N PRO A 615 13.91 -5.16 -33.12
CA PRO A 615 14.06 -6.24 -32.17
C PRO A 615 15.04 -5.87 -31.05
N ILE A 616 14.80 -6.39 -29.85
CA ILE A 616 15.65 -6.10 -28.68
C ILE A 616 17.05 -6.69 -28.87
N GLY A 617 18.08 -6.01 -28.37
CA GLY A 617 19.47 -6.44 -28.51
C GLY A 617 20.04 -6.07 -29.88
N TYR A 618 20.03 -4.78 -30.21
CA TYR A 618 20.51 -4.25 -31.49
C TYR A 618 21.87 -3.56 -31.36
N SER A 619 22.57 -3.39 -32.48
CA SER A 619 23.86 -2.70 -32.51
C SER A 619 23.81 -1.50 -33.45
N ASN A 620 23.90 -0.28 -32.89
CA ASN A 620 24.04 0.93 -33.68
C ASN A 620 25.38 0.90 -34.44
N SER A 621 25.42 1.47 -35.64
CA SER A 621 26.66 1.58 -36.42
C SER A 621 27.55 2.74 -36.01
N TYR A 622 27.05 3.66 -35.18
CA TYR A 622 27.76 4.86 -34.76
C TYR A 622 27.56 5.15 -33.27
N TYR A 623 28.51 5.86 -32.66
CA TYR A 623 28.30 6.51 -31.36
C TYR A 623 28.09 8.02 -31.51
N ILE A 624 27.50 8.62 -30.48
CA ILE A 624 27.52 10.05 -30.20
C ILE A 624 27.98 10.24 -28.76
N SER A 625 28.83 11.23 -28.47
CA SER A 625 29.19 11.53 -27.08
C SER A 625 27.98 12.04 -26.30
N ASP A 626 27.95 11.81 -24.99
CA ASP A 626 26.94 12.37 -24.11
C ASP A 626 26.88 13.90 -24.19
N ASP A 627 28.02 14.58 -24.26
CA ASP A 627 28.13 16.02 -24.46
C ASP A 627 27.44 16.53 -25.74
N GLU A 628 27.64 15.85 -26.88
CA GLU A 628 26.96 16.22 -28.13
C GLU A 628 25.48 15.83 -28.09
N TYR A 629 25.14 14.69 -27.49
CA TYR A 629 23.76 14.24 -27.33
C TYR A 629 22.94 15.21 -26.47
N GLU A 630 23.52 15.81 -25.43
CA GLU A 630 22.84 16.79 -24.60
C GLU A 630 22.44 18.05 -25.36
N LYS A 631 23.17 18.40 -26.43
CA LYS A 631 22.85 19.54 -27.31
C LYS A 631 21.65 19.26 -28.22
N ILE A 632 21.30 17.98 -28.44
CA ILE A 632 20.12 17.59 -29.22
C ILE A 632 18.84 18.00 -28.48
N ALA A 633 17.92 18.64 -29.21
CA ALA A 633 16.61 19.03 -28.69
C ALA A 633 15.86 17.82 -28.13
N LYS A 634 15.28 17.95 -26.93
CA LYS A 634 14.59 16.85 -26.22
C LYS A 634 13.55 16.12 -27.08
N SER A 635 12.83 16.82 -27.95
CA SER A 635 11.83 16.24 -28.86
C SER A 635 12.40 15.29 -29.91
N ASN A 636 13.71 15.30 -30.13
CA ASN A 636 14.40 14.56 -31.19
C ASN A 636 15.36 13.50 -30.63
N ARG A 637 15.48 13.43 -29.30
CA ARG A 637 16.47 12.58 -28.63
C ARG A 637 16.16 11.09 -28.75
N ASP A 638 14.88 10.71 -28.80
CA ASP A 638 14.44 9.34 -29.07
C ASP A 638 14.78 8.90 -30.51
N ASN A 639 14.66 9.79 -31.49
CA ASN A 639 15.06 9.58 -32.87
C ASN A 639 16.59 9.40 -32.98
N MET A 640 17.37 10.19 -32.24
CA MET A 640 18.83 10.04 -32.22
C MET A 640 19.27 8.67 -31.70
N LEU A 641 18.56 8.07 -30.73
CA LEU A 641 18.89 6.73 -30.22
C LEU A 641 18.65 5.60 -31.24
N ALA A 642 17.80 5.82 -32.25
CA ALA A 642 17.69 4.89 -33.37
C ALA A 642 18.91 4.97 -34.31
N ARG A 643 19.68 6.06 -34.25
CA ARG A 643 20.80 6.34 -35.16
C ARG A 643 22.15 6.01 -34.54
N ALA A 644 22.38 6.43 -33.29
CA ALA A 644 23.64 6.26 -32.59
C ALA A 644 23.43 5.87 -31.14
N VAL A 645 24.37 5.11 -30.59
CA VAL A 645 24.45 4.84 -29.15
C VAL A 645 25.16 6.01 -28.46
N VAL A 646 24.64 6.44 -27.31
CA VAL A 646 25.24 7.49 -26.50
C VAL A 646 26.25 6.86 -25.54
N LEU A 647 27.49 7.32 -25.64
CA LEU A 647 28.62 6.83 -24.84
C LEU A 647 29.29 7.99 -24.09
N THR A 648 29.83 7.69 -22.90
CA THR A 648 30.70 8.61 -22.16
C THR A 648 32.11 8.61 -22.75
N ASP A 649 32.94 9.60 -22.42
CA ASP A 649 34.35 9.66 -22.83
C ASP A 649 35.14 8.37 -22.50
N GLU A 650 34.92 7.79 -21.32
CA GLU A 650 35.55 6.52 -20.90
C GLU A 650 35.13 5.35 -21.79
N GLN A 651 33.86 5.31 -22.19
CA GLN A 651 33.33 4.28 -23.10
C GLN A 651 33.83 4.51 -24.53
N ILE A 652 33.98 5.75 -24.97
CA ILE A 652 34.54 6.09 -26.29
C ILE A 652 35.99 5.61 -26.40
N GLU A 653 36.83 5.84 -25.37
CA GLU A 653 38.21 5.35 -25.35
C GLU A 653 38.27 3.82 -25.52
N LYS A 654 37.26 3.12 -24.98
CA LYS A 654 37.20 1.65 -24.97
C LYS A 654 36.62 1.02 -26.24
N TYR A 655 35.71 1.70 -26.93
CA TYR A 655 34.91 1.11 -28.02
C TYR A 655 35.01 1.84 -29.37
N SER A 656 35.73 2.95 -29.46
CA SER A 656 35.93 3.69 -30.72
C SER A 656 36.70 2.91 -31.80
N ASP A 657 37.34 1.80 -31.43
CA ASP A 657 38.01 0.88 -32.36
C ASP A 657 37.02 0.05 -33.20
N ILE A 658 35.84 -0.26 -32.64
CA ILE A 658 34.79 -1.07 -33.28
C ILE A 658 33.54 -0.25 -33.64
N LEU A 659 33.45 0.99 -33.18
CA LEU A 659 32.28 1.85 -33.33
C LEU A 659 32.70 3.28 -33.69
N PRO A 660 32.52 3.73 -34.94
CA PRO A 660 32.90 5.08 -35.36
C PRO A 660 31.95 6.16 -34.82
N GLU A 661 32.43 7.40 -34.76
CA GLU A 661 31.61 8.56 -34.39
C GLU A 661 30.58 8.87 -35.48
N LEU A 662 29.40 9.33 -35.07
CA LEU A 662 28.37 9.79 -35.98
C LEU A 662 28.78 11.13 -36.63
N GLU A 663 28.68 11.21 -37.95
CA GLU A 663 28.99 12.44 -38.68
C GLU A 663 28.08 13.62 -38.23
N PRO A 664 28.64 14.83 -37.98
CA PRO A 664 27.87 15.96 -37.44
C PRO A 664 26.70 16.46 -38.30
N ASP A 665 26.72 16.23 -39.61
CA ASP A 665 25.60 16.56 -40.50
C ASP A 665 24.34 15.77 -40.15
N ARG A 666 24.50 14.58 -39.57
CA ARG A 666 23.42 13.72 -39.08
C ARG A 666 22.89 14.16 -37.71
N TYR A 667 23.32 15.28 -37.13
CA TYR A 667 22.84 15.76 -35.83
C TYR A 667 21.53 16.57 -35.92
N SER A 668 21.01 16.82 -37.12
CA SER A 668 19.87 17.72 -37.32
C SER A 668 18.69 17.15 -38.12
N ASP A 669 18.85 16.01 -38.79
CA ASP A 669 17.79 15.39 -39.59
C ASP A 669 16.93 14.41 -38.75
N PHE A 670 15.74 14.87 -38.33
CA PHE A 670 14.83 14.13 -37.44
C PHE A 670 13.41 13.94 -38.02
N ASN A 671 13.29 13.88 -39.34
CA ASN A 671 12.00 13.59 -39.96
C ASN A 671 11.69 12.08 -39.93
N TYR A 672 10.39 11.74 -40.00
CA TYR A 672 9.90 10.36 -39.92
C TYR A 672 10.57 9.41 -40.93
N TYR A 673 10.80 9.83 -42.17
CA TYR A 673 11.38 8.95 -43.20
C TYR A 673 12.86 8.65 -42.92
N THR A 674 13.59 9.59 -42.33
CA THR A 674 14.97 9.34 -41.90
C THR A 674 14.98 8.36 -40.73
N PHE A 675 14.10 8.55 -39.74
CA PHE A 675 13.92 7.60 -38.65
C PHE A 675 13.55 6.20 -39.16
N GLU A 676 12.62 6.09 -40.11
CA GLU A 676 12.19 4.80 -40.66
C GLU A 676 13.36 4.03 -41.28
N LYS A 677 14.26 4.73 -42.00
CA LYS A 677 15.49 4.14 -42.54
C LYS A 677 16.45 3.73 -41.43
N ASP A 678 16.68 4.60 -40.45
CA ASP A 678 17.55 4.30 -39.30
C ASP A 678 17.04 3.06 -38.55
N ALA A 679 15.72 2.95 -38.33
CA ALA A 679 15.08 1.81 -37.68
C ALA A 679 15.22 0.51 -38.50
N GLN A 680 15.08 0.58 -39.83
CA GLN A 680 15.26 -0.58 -40.71
C GLN A 680 16.69 -1.09 -40.73
N GLU A 681 17.69 -0.21 -40.73
CA GLU A 681 19.10 -0.62 -40.63
C GLU A 681 19.41 -1.19 -39.24
N LEU A 682 18.92 -0.55 -38.18
CA LEU A 682 19.12 -1.02 -36.82
C LEU A 682 18.45 -2.39 -36.56
N ALA A 683 17.31 -2.66 -37.17
CA ALA A 683 16.63 -3.95 -37.05
C ALA A 683 17.44 -5.11 -37.65
N LYS A 684 18.30 -4.85 -38.66
CA LYS A 684 19.17 -5.87 -39.28
C LYS A 684 20.37 -6.24 -38.41
N THR A 685 20.69 -5.43 -37.40
CA THR A 685 21.83 -5.65 -36.50
C THR A 685 21.40 -6.20 -35.14
N ALA A 686 20.15 -6.64 -35.02
CA ALA A 686 19.66 -7.31 -33.83
C ALA A 686 20.29 -8.71 -33.65
N VAL A 687 20.31 -9.18 -32.40
CA VAL A 687 20.57 -10.57 -32.07
C VAL A 687 19.57 -11.50 -32.77
N ASP A 688 20.00 -12.72 -33.09
CA ASP A 688 19.18 -13.72 -33.78
C ASP A 688 18.01 -14.20 -32.93
N THR A 689 18.23 -14.35 -31.62
CA THR A 689 17.18 -14.71 -30.67
C THR A 689 17.31 -13.92 -29.38
N PHE A 690 16.17 -13.71 -28.71
CA PHE A 690 16.11 -13.16 -27.36
C PHE A 690 15.00 -13.86 -26.59
N THR A 691 15.34 -14.41 -25.42
CA THR A 691 14.40 -15.17 -24.58
C THR A 691 14.53 -14.72 -23.14
N PRO A 692 13.49 -14.07 -22.58
CA PRO A 692 13.38 -13.83 -21.14
C PRO A 692 13.50 -15.14 -20.35
N THR A 693 14.26 -15.10 -19.27
CA THR A 693 14.31 -16.17 -18.27
C THR A 693 13.77 -15.65 -16.94
N ALA A 694 13.53 -16.55 -15.99
CA ALA A 694 12.96 -16.20 -14.67
C ALA A 694 13.75 -15.10 -13.93
N ASN A 695 15.08 -15.06 -14.10
CA ASN A 695 15.96 -14.13 -13.42
C ASN A 695 16.87 -13.36 -14.38
N GLY A 696 16.51 -13.23 -15.65
CA GLY A 696 17.35 -12.57 -16.64
C GLY A 696 16.90 -12.85 -18.06
N PHE A 697 17.83 -13.03 -18.99
CA PHE A 697 17.54 -13.38 -20.38
C PHE A 697 18.70 -14.10 -21.05
N LYS A 698 18.40 -14.77 -22.17
CA LYS A 698 19.39 -15.35 -23.08
C LYS A 698 19.20 -14.74 -24.46
N ALA A 699 20.30 -14.60 -25.19
CA ALA A 699 20.29 -14.18 -26.58
C ALA A 699 21.37 -14.93 -27.38
N THR A 700 21.18 -15.03 -28.69
CA THR A 700 22.18 -15.60 -29.61
C THR A 700 22.47 -14.62 -30.72
N SER A 701 23.72 -14.57 -31.22
CA SER A 701 24.07 -13.74 -32.37
C SER A 701 25.02 -14.45 -33.31
N SER A 702 25.00 -14.04 -34.58
CA SER A 702 25.85 -14.54 -35.66
C SER A 702 26.53 -13.39 -36.43
N PHE A 703 27.10 -12.43 -35.70
CA PHE A 703 27.69 -11.23 -36.31
C PHE A 703 28.95 -11.56 -37.13
N THR A 704 29.14 -10.86 -38.25
CA THR A 704 30.32 -11.02 -39.10
C THR A 704 31.54 -10.24 -38.60
N GLU A 705 31.33 -9.34 -37.65
CA GLU A 705 32.33 -8.46 -37.05
C GLU A 705 31.98 -8.22 -35.58
N ASP A 706 32.95 -7.73 -34.80
CA ASP A 706 32.71 -7.31 -33.42
C ASP A 706 31.66 -6.19 -33.40
N ARG A 707 30.69 -6.30 -32.49
CA ARG A 707 29.60 -5.33 -32.37
C ARG A 707 29.38 -4.89 -30.93
N PHE A 708 29.07 -3.62 -30.75
CA PHE A 708 28.56 -3.12 -29.48
C PHE A 708 27.03 -3.22 -29.48
N VAL A 709 26.47 -4.11 -28.64
CA VAL A 709 25.05 -4.45 -28.62
C VAL A 709 24.37 -3.79 -27.43
N THR A 710 23.29 -3.08 -27.69
CA THR A 710 22.42 -2.44 -26.70
C THR A 710 21.17 -3.28 -26.46
N PHE A 711 20.88 -3.58 -25.20
CA PHE A 711 19.62 -4.16 -24.75
C PHE A 711 18.81 -3.08 -24.05
N THR A 712 17.58 -2.82 -24.51
CA THR A 712 16.65 -1.86 -23.87
C THR A 712 16.06 -2.40 -22.58
N VAL A 713 16.94 -2.73 -21.64
CA VAL A 713 16.69 -3.24 -20.30
C VAL A 713 17.42 -2.31 -19.33
N PRO A 714 16.73 -1.73 -18.33
CA PRO A 714 17.36 -0.79 -17.40
C PRO A 714 18.58 -1.39 -16.70
N TRP A 715 19.67 -0.63 -16.66
CA TRP A 715 20.89 -1.03 -15.98
C TRP A 715 20.71 -1.02 -14.46
N GLU A 716 21.24 -2.03 -13.78
CA GLU A 716 21.33 -2.09 -12.32
C GLU A 716 22.57 -2.89 -11.93
N SER A 717 23.15 -2.57 -10.77
CA SER A 717 24.32 -3.31 -10.22
C SER A 717 24.06 -4.79 -9.94
N GLY A 718 22.80 -5.23 -9.99
CA GLY A 718 22.39 -6.62 -9.84
C GLY A 718 22.61 -7.50 -11.07
N TRP A 719 22.92 -6.92 -12.23
CA TRP A 719 23.14 -7.65 -13.48
C TRP A 719 24.56 -8.23 -13.59
N SER A 720 24.64 -9.37 -14.26
CA SER A 720 25.88 -10.03 -14.69
C SER A 720 25.66 -10.64 -16.06
N ALA A 721 26.69 -10.64 -16.91
CA ALA A 721 26.61 -11.17 -18.27
C ALA A 721 27.74 -12.14 -18.55
N THR A 722 27.47 -13.11 -19.42
CA THR A 722 28.47 -14.01 -20.01
C THR A 722 28.27 -14.14 -21.51
N ILE A 723 29.36 -14.24 -22.25
CA ILE A 723 29.37 -14.59 -23.69
C ILE A 723 30.13 -15.91 -23.81
N ASN A 724 29.49 -16.94 -24.36
CA ASN A 724 30.05 -18.29 -24.48
C ASN A 724 30.58 -18.86 -23.14
N GLY A 725 29.95 -18.47 -22.03
CA GLY A 725 30.33 -18.89 -20.67
C GLY A 725 31.44 -18.04 -20.02
N GLU A 726 32.08 -17.15 -20.76
CA GLU A 726 33.08 -16.22 -20.23
C GLU A 726 32.42 -14.91 -19.77
N LYS A 727 32.93 -14.30 -18.70
CA LYS A 727 32.36 -13.09 -18.12
C LYS A 727 32.46 -11.93 -19.11
N ALA A 728 31.33 -11.28 -19.39
CA ALA A 728 31.26 -10.06 -20.18
C ALA A 728 31.00 -8.85 -19.27
N GLU A 729 31.56 -7.71 -19.65
CA GLU A 729 31.36 -6.45 -18.95
C GLU A 729 30.10 -5.75 -19.46
N ILE A 730 29.28 -5.27 -18.54
CA ILE A 730 28.02 -4.57 -18.84
C ILE A 730 28.25 -3.07 -18.67
N GLU A 731 28.06 -2.34 -19.76
CA GLU A 731 28.09 -0.89 -19.80
C GLU A 731 26.69 -0.32 -19.54
N LYS A 732 26.64 0.84 -18.88
CA LYS A 732 25.43 1.67 -18.83
C LYS A 732 25.51 2.69 -19.98
N VAL A 733 24.64 2.54 -20.97
CA VAL A 733 24.64 3.36 -22.20
C VAL A 733 23.28 4.00 -22.44
N ASN A 734 23.19 4.93 -23.39
CA ASN A 734 21.95 5.65 -23.71
C ASN A 734 21.31 6.29 -22.46
N CYS A 735 22.14 6.78 -21.54
CA CYS A 735 21.74 7.33 -20.24
C CYS A 735 21.15 6.34 -19.21
N GLY A 736 20.93 5.04 -19.52
CA GLY A 736 20.31 4.17 -18.51
C GLY A 736 20.03 2.71 -18.84
N VAL A 737 20.36 2.21 -20.03
CA VAL A 737 20.14 0.81 -20.41
C VAL A 737 21.47 0.06 -20.56
N MET A 738 21.42 -1.25 -20.73
CA MET A 738 22.61 -2.10 -20.78
C MET A 738 23.20 -2.19 -22.19
N GLY A 739 24.53 -2.12 -22.29
CA GLY A 739 25.30 -2.39 -23.51
C GLY A 739 26.45 -3.37 -23.24
N ILE A 740 26.83 -4.18 -24.24
CA ILE A 740 27.97 -5.11 -24.17
C ILE A 740 28.71 -5.19 -25.51
N LYS A 741 30.02 -5.46 -25.49
CA LYS A 741 30.79 -5.85 -26.68
C LYS A 741 30.59 -7.34 -26.95
N VAL A 742 30.13 -7.67 -28.16
CA VAL A 742 29.92 -9.06 -28.63
C VAL A 742 30.90 -9.32 -29.78
N PRO A 743 31.75 -10.36 -29.69
CA PRO A 743 32.70 -10.66 -30.74
C PRO A 743 32.03 -11.22 -32.00
N ALA A 744 32.74 -11.16 -33.12
CA ALA A 744 32.32 -11.82 -34.35
C ALA A 744 32.14 -13.34 -34.17
N GLY A 745 31.19 -13.92 -34.90
CA GLY A 745 30.87 -15.35 -34.90
C GLY A 745 29.60 -15.69 -34.10
N GLU A 746 29.35 -16.99 -33.97
CA GLU A 746 28.23 -17.50 -33.18
C GLU A 746 28.49 -17.32 -31.69
N CYS A 747 27.65 -16.53 -31.03
CA CYS A 747 27.76 -16.23 -29.61
C CYS A 747 26.48 -16.58 -28.86
N ASN A 748 26.66 -17.22 -27.69
CA ASN A 748 25.62 -17.41 -26.68
C ASN A 748 25.79 -16.35 -25.60
N ILE A 749 24.83 -15.44 -25.50
CA ILE A 749 24.82 -14.33 -24.56
C ILE A 749 23.83 -14.67 -23.44
N GLU A 750 24.27 -14.58 -22.20
CA GLU A 750 23.42 -14.84 -21.04
C GLU A 750 23.55 -13.73 -20.01
N PHE A 751 22.42 -13.15 -19.62
CA PHE A 751 22.32 -12.18 -18.54
C PHE A 751 21.57 -12.78 -17.35
N ASN A 752 22.13 -12.60 -16.17
CA ASN A 752 21.56 -13.03 -14.90
C ASN A 752 21.45 -11.85 -13.94
N TYR A 753 20.30 -11.74 -13.29
CA TYR A 753 19.97 -10.67 -12.35
C TYR A 753 19.78 -11.21 -10.94
N VAL A 754 20.39 -10.52 -9.98
CA VAL A 754 20.14 -10.70 -8.55
C VAL A 754 19.82 -9.34 -7.94
N THR A 755 18.67 -9.22 -7.29
CA THR A 755 18.25 -8.00 -6.62
C THR A 755 19.37 -7.45 -5.70
N PRO A 756 19.83 -6.20 -5.91
CA PRO A 756 20.82 -5.56 -5.07
C PRO A 756 20.44 -5.57 -3.59
N GLY A 757 21.40 -5.89 -2.72
CA GLY A 757 21.20 -5.95 -1.27
C GLY A 757 20.47 -7.18 -0.74
N LEU A 758 19.88 -8.04 -1.60
CA LEU A 758 19.13 -9.22 -1.14
C LEU A 758 20.00 -10.18 -0.33
N LYS A 759 21.20 -10.52 -0.82
CA LYS A 759 22.14 -11.40 -0.12
C LYS A 759 22.49 -10.86 1.28
N ALA A 760 22.82 -9.56 1.36
CA ALA A 760 23.11 -8.89 2.64
C ALA A 760 21.88 -8.88 3.56
N GLY A 761 20.70 -8.59 3.00
CA GLY A 761 19.42 -8.63 3.71
C GLY A 761 19.11 -10.00 4.30
N VAL A 762 19.32 -11.09 3.54
CA VAL A 762 19.14 -12.47 4.02
C VAL A 762 20.10 -12.79 5.14
N VAL A 763 21.39 -12.43 5.02
CA VAL A 763 22.39 -12.62 6.09
C VAL A 763 21.96 -11.87 7.36
N CYS A 764 21.51 -10.62 7.24
CA CYS A 764 20.97 -9.84 8.35
C CYS A 764 19.76 -10.53 9.00
N THR A 765 18.79 -10.98 8.21
CA THR A 765 17.59 -11.66 8.71
C THR A 765 17.94 -12.95 9.45
N VAL A 766 18.76 -13.83 8.86
CA VAL A 766 19.15 -15.11 9.48
C VAL A 766 19.98 -14.88 10.74
N GLY A 767 20.94 -13.96 10.70
CA GLY A 767 21.75 -13.60 11.87
C GLY A 767 20.90 -13.04 13.01
N ALA A 768 19.97 -12.12 12.71
CA ALA A 768 19.06 -11.56 13.70
C ALA A 768 18.08 -12.62 14.26
N ALA A 769 17.64 -13.58 13.44
CA ALA A 769 16.82 -14.71 13.88
C ALA A 769 17.59 -15.63 14.83
N PHE A 770 18.87 -15.90 14.56
CA PHE A 770 19.71 -16.65 15.49
C PHE A 770 19.91 -15.90 16.82
N ILE A 771 20.21 -14.60 16.75
CA ILE A 771 20.39 -13.75 17.95
C ILE A 771 19.10 -13.71 18.79
N ILE A 772 17.92 -13.57 18.17
CA ILE A 772 16.66 -13.47 18.92
C ILE A 772 16.29 -14.80 19.59
N VAL A 773 16.59 -15.93 18.95
CA VAL A 773 16.40 -17.27 19.53
C VAL A 773 17.34 -17.47 20.72
N ILE A 774 18.63 -17.14 20.59
CA ILE A 774 19.58 -17.18 21.72
C ILE A 774 19.11 -16.27 22.86
N TYR A 775 18.75 -15.02 22.54
CA TYR A 775 18.24 -14.07 23.52
C TYR A 775 17.03 -14.63 24.29
N TYR A 776 16.07 -15.25 23.60
CA TYR A 776 14.93 -15.91 24.24
C TYR A 776 15.35 -17.09 25.14
N ILE A 777 16.25 -17.96 24.66
CA ILE A 777 16.75 -19.12 25.43
C ILE A 777 17.48 -18.66 26.68
N VAL A 778 18.38 -17.68 26.57
CA VAL A 778 19.15 -17.13 27.70
C VAL A 778 18.20 -16.51 28.74
N LEU A 779 17.21 -15.73 28.30
CA LEU A 779 16.18 -15.20 29.21
C LEU A 779 15.46 -16.31 29.97
N LYS A 780 15.05 -17.39 29.29
CA LYS A 780 14.24 -18.46 29.88
C LYS A 780 15.04 -19.44 30.73
N LYS A 781 16.22 -19.87 30.27
CA LYS A 781 17.00 -20.95 30.88
C LYS A 781 18.05 -20.44 31.86
N VAL A 782 18.74 -19.34 31.53
CA VAL A 782 19.82 -18.78 32.36
C VAL A 782 19.23 -17.84 33.39
N PHE A 783 18.52 -16.80 32.96
CA PHE A 783 17.96 -15.79 33.88
C PHE A 783 16.62 -16.20 34.50
N ARG A 784 16.03 -17.33 34.07
CA ARG A 784 14.70 -17.81 34.50
C ARG A 784 13.66 -16.69 34.53
N TYR A 785 13.73 -15.82 33.53
CA TYR A 785 13.02 -14.56 33.49
C TYR A 785 11.50 -14.77 33.38
N LYS A 786 10.76 -14.17 34.31
CA LYS A 786 9.29 -14.17 34.31
C LYS A 786 8.80 -12.73 34.17
N PRO A 787 8.01 -12.41 33.12
CA PRO A 787 7.41 -11.09 32.98
C PRO A 787 6.34 -10.87 34.05
N ASN A 788 6.01 -9.60 34.32
CA ASN A 788 4.94 -9.27 35.27
C ASN A 788 3.57 -9.70 34.70
N PRO A 789 2.72 -10.36 35.51
CA PRO A 789 1.42 -10.80 35.04
C PRO A 789 0.45 -9.62 34.89
N ASN A 790 0.17 -9.24 33.64
CA ASN A 790 -0.97 -8.42 33.22
C ASN A 790 -1.28 -7.20 34.11
N VAL A 791 -0.27 -6.37 34.39
CA VAL A 791 -0.41 -5.17 35.25
C VAL A 791 -1.41 -4.15 34.68
N HIS A 792 -1.67 -4.23 33.37
CA HIS A 792 -2.64 -3.40 32.67
C HIS A 792 -4.10 -3.87 32.83
N LEU A 793 -4.36 -5.08 33.35
CA LEU A 793 -5.72 -5.51 33.69
C LEU A 793 -6.18 -4.79 34.96
N TYR A 794 -7.44 -4.35 34.99
CA TYR A 794 -7.98 -3.59 36.12
C TYR A 794 -8.11 -4.45 37.39
N GLU A 795 -7.94 -3.82 38.55
CA GLU A 795 -7.98 -4.47 39.88
C GLU A 795 -9.17 -5.40 40.07
N GLN A 796 -10.39 -5.01 39.65
CA GLN A 796 -11.57 -5.87 39.81
C GLN A 796 -11.46 -7.17 39.00
N GLN A 797 -10.84 -7.13 37.82
CA GLN A 797 -10.57 -8.32 37.02
C GLN A 797 -9.37 -9.12 37.54
N GLN A 798 -8.40 -8.46 38.18
CA GLN A 798 -7.34 -9.14 38.92
C GLN A 798 -7.92 -9.85 40.16
N LEU A 799 -8.85 -9.21 40.88
CA LEU A 799 -9.58 -9.78 42.01
C LEU A 799 -10.42 -10.98 41.58
N ASP A 800 -11.20 -10.84 40.51
CA ASP A 800 -11.92 -11.97 39.91
C ASP A 800 -10.95 -13.11 39.51
N THR A 801 -9.69 -12.79 39.16
CA THR A 801 -8.70 -13.81 38.76
C THR A 801 -8.27 -14.60 39.99
N VAL A 802 -7.99 -13.88 41.08
CA VAL A 802 -7.62 -14.46 42.37
C VAL A 802 -8.79 -15.25 42.95
N ILE A 803 -10.02 -14.72 42.91
CA ILE A 803 -11.22 -15.40 43.42
C ILE A 803 -11.48 -16.69 42.64
N ASN A 804 -11.46 -16.65 41.30
CA ASN A 804 -11.68 -17.85 40.49
C ASN A 804 -10.54 -18.88 40.64
N HIS A 805 -9.29 -18.44 40.81
CA HIS A 805 -8.17 -19.33 41.10
C HIS A 805 -8.32 -20.01 42.47
N ASN A 806 -8.70 -19.25 43.50
CA ASN A 806 -8.94 -19.79 44.84
C ASN A 806 -10.20 -20.68 44.89
N ALA A 807 -11.20 -20.44 44.04
CA ALA A 807 -12.34 -21.33 43.89
C ALA A 807 -11.94 -22.65 43.22
N TYR A 808 -11.10 -22.59 42.20
CA TYR A 808 -10.55 -23.77 41.53
C TYR A 808 -9.67 -24.62 42.45
N ILE A 809 -8.79 -23.99 43.23
CA ILE A 809 -7.98 -24.67 44.26
C ILE A 809 -8.90 -25.37 45.26
N ARG A 810 -9.92 -24.68 45.79
CA ARG A 810 -10.90 -25.28 46.71
C ARG A 810 -11.66 -26.45 46.11
N THR A 811 -11.95 -26.43 44.81
CA THR A 811 -12.56 -27.59 44.13
C THR A 811 -11.60 -28.76 44.08
N ILE A 812 -10.32 -28.54 43.75
CA ILE A 812 -9.31 -29.60 43.75
C ILE A 812 -9.10 -30.15 45.17
N GLU A 813 -8.94 -29.29 46.17
CA GLU A 813 -8.79 -29.69 47.57
C GLU A 813 -9.97 -30.56 48.00
N LYS A 814 -11.21 -30.13 47.71
CA LYS A 814 -12.41 -30.93 48.01
C LYS A 814 -12.41 -32.28 47.30
N THR A 815 -12.02 -32.34 46.02
CA THR A 815 -11.94 -33.59 45.28
C THR A 815 -10.85 -34.53 45.82
N VAL A 816 -9.73 -33.97 46.28
CA VAL A 816 -8.67 -34.75 46.93
C VAL A 816 -9.12 -35.26 48.30
N ASP A 817 -9.79 -34.44 49.10
CA ASP A 817 -10.34 -34.85 50.40
C ASP A 817 -11.42 -35.94 50.23
N GLU A 818 -12.34 -35.80 49.27
CA GLU A 818 -13.33 -36.82 48.93
C GLU A 818 -12.68 -38.14 48.46
N GLN A 819 -11.57 -38.07 47.73
CA GLN A 819 -10.80 -39.24 47.33
C GLN A 819 -10.03 -39.89 48.48
N LEU A 820 -9.56 -39.09 49.45
CA LEU A 820 -8.90 -39.59 50.64
C LEU A 820 -9.91 -40.23 51.60
N GLU A 821 -11.06 -39.60 51.86
CA GLU A 821 -12.15 -40.17 52.67
C GLU A 821 -12.70 -41.48 52.09
N SER A 822 -12.89 -41.54 50.76
CA SER A 822 -13.30 -42.80 50.11
C SER A 822 -12.23 -43.89 50.17
N SER A 823 -10.94 -43.53 50.24
CA SER A 823 -9.84 -44.48 50.44
C SER A 823 -9.67 -44.94 51.90
N GLU A 824 -10.11 -44.14 52.87
CA GLU A 824 -10.14 -44.51 54.29
C GLU A 824 -11.37 -45.38 54.62
N LEU A 825 -12.53 -45.09 54.01
CA LEU A 825 -13.73 -45.92 54.10
C LEU A 825 -13.52 -47.31 53.48
N SER A 826 -12.76 -47.44 52.39
CA SER A 826 -12.46 -48.76 51.80
C SER A 826 -11.47 -49.61 52.62
N LYS A 827 -10.74 -49.00 53.57
CA LYS A 827 -9.90 -49.72 54.53
C LYS A 827 -10.64 -50.16 55.79
N GLY A 828 -11.82 -49.60 56.05
CA GLY A 828 -12.65 -49.93 57.22
C GLY A 828 -13.55 -51.16 57.05
N ASP A 829 -13.76 -51.64 55.82
CA ASP A 829 -14.81 -52.63 55.50
C ASP A 829 -14.28 -54.03 55.12
N ASN A 830 -13.00 -54.32 55.42
CA ASN A 830 -12.44 -55.67 55.30
C ASN A 830 -12.32 -56.32 56.69
N GLY A 831 -13.43 -56.85 57.19
CA GLY A 831 -13.44 -57.76 58.33
C GLY A 831 -14.79 -58.46 58.48
N SER A 832 -14.78 -59.80 58.36
CA SER A 832 -15.88 -60.79 58.54
C SER A 832 -16.97 -60.80 57.46
N ASP A 833 -17.37 -61.90 56.81
CA ASP A 833 -17.23 -63.34 57.10
C ASP A 833 -17.44 -64.20 55.84
N GLU A 834 -16.97 -65.44 55.94
CA GLU A 834 -16.86 -66.49 54.93
C GLU A 834 -18.19 -67.15 54.47
N SER A 835 -18.13 -67.72 53.26
CA SER A 835 -18.41 -69.14 52.93
C SER A 835 -19.50 -69.48 51.89
N ASN A 836 -19.09 -70.43 51.03
CA ASN A 836 -19.82 -71.47 50.28
C ASN A 836 -20.35 -71.25 48.84
N GLU A 837 -19.54 -71.80 47.92
CA GLU A 837 -19.82 -72.94 47.01
C GLU A 837 -20.84 -72.87 45.85
N ASN A 838 -20.32 -73.32 44.69
CA ASN A 838 -20.95 -73.97 43.52
C ASN A 838 -21.80 -73.10 42.57
N ALA A 839 -21.37 -72.83 41.34
CA ALA A 839 -21.24 -73.68 40.13
C ALA A 839 -22.46 -73.54 39.18
N ASP A 840 -22.17 -73.62 37.88
CA ASP A 840 -23.05 -73.66 36.69
C ASP A 840 -23.52 -72.30 36.10
N ILE A 841 -22.95 -71.90 34.93
CA ILE A 841 -23.35 -72.25 33.53
C ILE A 841 -24.62 -71.48 33.15
N SER A 842 -24.45 -70.31 32.53
CA SER A 842 -24.68 -70.03 31.10
C SER A 842 -26.14 -70.07 30.66
N ASP A 843 -26.59 -69.02 29.98
CA ASP A 843 -27.41 -69.08 28.75
C ASP A 843 -27.33 -67.65 28.13
N ASP A 844 -26.67 -67.49 26.99
CA ASP A 844 -27.21 -67.62 25.61
C ASP A 844 -28.23 -66.49 25.33
N ASP A 845 -27.82 -65.50 24.54
CA ASP A 845 -28.19 -65.32 23.11
C ASP A 845 -29.54 -64.57 22.97
N THR A 846 -29.82 -63.65 22.05
CA THR A 846 -29.14 -62.94 20.96
C THR A 846 -30.10 -61.82 20.50
N ALA A 847 -29.60 -60.90 19.65
CA ALA A 847 -30.32 -59.94 18.79
C ALA A 847 -30.99 -58.74 19.50
N GLU A 848 -30.79 -57.49 19.11
CA GLU A 848 -30.55 -56.85 17.80
C GLU A 848 -29.63 -55.63 17.94
#